data_AF-A0AAQ2DI05-F1
#
_entry.id   AF-A0AAQ2DI05-F1
#
_cell.length_a   1.000
_cell.length_b   1.000
_cell.length_c   1.000
_cell.angle_alpha   90.00
_cell.angle_beta   90.00
_cell.angle_gamma   90.00
#
_symmetry.space_group_name_H-M   'P 1'
#
loop_
_entity.id
_entity.type
_entity.pdbx_description
1 polymer ?
#
loop_
_entity_poly.entity_id
_entity_poly.type
_entity_poly.pdbx_seq_one_letter_code
_entity_poly.pdbx_strand_id
1 'polypeptide(L)'
;MLISTRILEPALSHFNDRNNLIKQLDLSSDSDNNSFYKWVLAFWLGSNITREKIIKHPLYIKCEAFIDLGYSCILVLDKQMSLLKQNSLAYKILQKNLFEIIQHYNDNYPLLTQNPQTLFSFFANILAKIDSKVCEDISHRKILELTQNTCLAELSRTQNGPTDGLAATQVSNDVTSLMKVNPFNIGVAINKLITENFSKELFFPHYIKPTTDKHITHKLLIPAWDGIVLEGLSVKGRKKTNNTVVLALIGHFQTEHHYLNTSFHEFQELFGTELVLINHRNYSNRSNKFANSAEEIARDVIAFVNHFRQKNKKIVLYGMCGGAAHMILAAHMLSHQKIPFKLIVDRFSQKYINFVDFKTLSRARDFSRSNGQDCSRLLPGYKYYPGLMPYLLILLFLLLFILVQLGLFLTKTNIDFAKLVRMIPEEDLLILQAKGEKIATLKKPFFTDIIVHPENDMRAAVKDKRKQRKTILKNLCEHCLNAAGQAVFSAEMQKIFLQLFNCFDQCLQLINNEKLMENTITNRPVDLHSKKLYTLTTRNKLPISQFIRGFFKQSPKMHAHLLDSIKPYSSHLIVDALKQIYGNHPSMHSNLLQFSNHLALLLNDMKTNQFFISYMADRLSATQLADLNEPINALLRSELLQLIFKSSSEQNNQDIINNHSVSI
;
A
#
# COMPACT_ATOMS: atom_id res chain seq x y z
N MET A 1 22.40 29.39 20.05
CA MET A 1 21.08 28.95 19.53
C MET A 1 21.25 28.18 18.21
N LEU A 2 20.74 26.95 18.11
CA LEU A 2 20.81 26.12 16.87
C LEU A 2 19.78 26.52 15.81
N ILE A 3 18.55 26.82 16.26
CA ILE A 3 17.38 27.13 15.44
C ILE A 3 16.66 28.33 16.03
N SER A 4 16.14 29.23 15.19
CA SER A 4 15.38 30.40 15.66
C SER A 4 14.15 29.98 16.48
N THR A 5 13.91 30.64 17.62
CA THR A 5 12.69 30.46 18.44
C THR A 5 11.42 30.65 17.63
N ARG A 6 11.43 31.55 16.62
CA ARG A 6 10.30 31.77 15.68
C ARG A 6 9.92 30.52 14.87
N ILE A 7 10.83 29.56 14.73
CA ILE A 7 10.60 28.29 14.05
C ILE A 7 10.32 27.19 15.09
N LEU A 8 11.04 27.20 16.20
CA LEU A 8 10.98 26.16 17.23
C LEU A 8 9.63 26.13 17.96
N GLU A 9 9.11 27.29 18.37
CA GLU A 9 7.85 27.39 19.12
C GLU A 9 6.64 26.88 18.30
N PRO A 10 6.44 27.28 17.04
CA PRO A 10 5.42 26.67 16.17
C PRO A 10 5.64 25.17 15.99
N ALA A 11 6.89 24.71 15.83
CA ALA A 11 7.20 23.29 15.64
C ALA A 11 6.84 22.41 16.84
N LEU A 12 6.83 22.93 18.07
CA LEU A 12 6.37 22.16 19.24
C LEU A 12 4.85 22.17 19.41
N SER A 13 4.15 23.08 18.72
CA SER A 13 2.71 23.27 18.84
C SER A 13 1.93 22.70 17.64
N HIS A 14 2.57 22.61 16.47
CA HIS A 14 1.95 22.22 15.21
C HIS A 14 2.77 21.16 14.49
N PHE A 15 2.17 19.99 14.23
CA PHE A 15 2.87 18.87 13.61
C PHE A 15 3.39 19.15 12.19
N ASN A 16 2.75 20.02 11.42
CA ASN A 16 3.25 20.40 10.10
C ASN A 16 4.58 21.15 10.21
N ASP A 17 4.67 22.10 11.15
CA ASP A 17 5.90 22.85 11.42
C ASP A 17 6.97 21.93 12.01
N ARG A 18 6.57 21.02 12.92
CA ARG A 18 7.45 19.97 13.47
C ARG A 18 8.07 19.11 12.38
N ASN A 19 7.25 18.61 11.46
CA ASN A 19 7.70 17.76 10.35
C ASN A 19 8.63 18.52 9.40
N ASN A 20 8.36 19.80 9.14
CA ASN A 20 9.23 20.64 8.34
C ASN A 20 10.59 20.86 9.01
N LEU A 21 10.59 21.16 10.32
CA LEU A 21 11.81 21.34 11.10
C LEU A 21 12.62 20.04 11.19
N ILE A 22 11.98 18.91 11.53
CA ILE A 22 12.61 17.58 11.54
C ILE A 22 13.30 17.33 10.20
N LYS A 23 12.59 17.52 9.09
CA LYS A 23 13.16 17.29 7.76
C LYS A 23 14.35 18.21 7.47
N GLN A 24 14.31 19.47 7.90
CA GLN A 24 15.45 20.38 7.75
C GLN A 24 16.66 19.90 8.56
N LEU A 25 16.43 19.48 9.81
CA LEU A 25 17.48 19.00 10.70
C LEU A 25 18.09 17.67 10.23
N ASP A 26 17.26 16.71 9.79
CA ASP A 26 17.68 15.40 9.23
C ASP A 26 18.66 15.55 8.05
N LEU A 27 18.46 16.61 7.26
CA LEU A 27 19.20 16.94 6.05
C LEU A 27 20.39 17.90 6.31
N SER A 28 20.72 18.20 7.57
CA SER A 28 21.91 18.99 7.90
C SER A 28 23.16 18.33 7.31
N SER A 29 24.01 19.12 6.66
CA SER A 29 25.25 18.67 6.01
C SER A 29 26.27 18.21 7.04
N ASP A 30 27.04 17.17 6.71
CA ASP A 30 28.15 16.71 7.57
C ASP A 30 29.23 17.77 7.75
N SER A 31 29.33 18.73 6.81
CA SER A 31 30.25 19.88 6.88
C SER A 31 29.78 21.02 7.82
N ASP A 32 28.55 20.96 8.33
CA ASP A 32 28.06 21.92 9.32
C ASP A 32 28.66 21.57 10.70
N ASN A 33 29.40 22.53 11.29
CA ASN A 33 30.01 22.38 12.61
C ASN A 33 29.01 22.01 13.71
N ASN A 34 27.72 22.32 13.52
CA ASN A 34 26.64 22.02 14.47
C ASN A 34 25.74 20.85 14.04
N SER A 35 26.11 20.11 13.00
CA SER A 35 25.34 19.00 12.44
C SER A 35 24.94 17.96 13.49
N PHE A 36 25.91 17.52 14.32
CA PHE A 36 25.67 16.57 15.42
C PHE A 36 24.52 17.02 16.34
N TYR A 37 24.56 18.26 16.82
CA TYR A 37 23.54 18.78 17.73
C TYR A 37 22.18 18.99 17.06
N LYS A 38 22.18 19.33 15.76
CA LYS A 38 20.96 19.39 14.94
C LYS A 38 20.33 18.01 14.75
N TRP A 39 21.14 16.97 14.54
CA TRP A 39 20.64 15.59 14.46
C TRP A 39 20.07 15.13 15.79
N VAL A 40 20.73 15.42 16.93
CA VAL A 40 20.16 15.12 18.25
C VAL A 40 18.83 15.85 18.47
N LEU A 41 18.72 17.12 18.05
CA LEU A 41 17.44 17.83 18.09
C LEU A 41 16.37 17.14 17.25
N ALA A 42 16.72 16.73 16.02
CA ALA A 42 15.79 15.99 15.16
C ALA A 42 15.32 14.69 15.81
N PHE A 43 16.25 13.94 16.40
CA PHE A 43 15.99 12.70 17.11
C PHE A 43 14.98 12.90 18.24
N TRP A 44 15.24 13.88 19.11
CA TRP A 44 14.36 14.28 20.21
C TRP A 44 12.99 14.79 19.74
N LEU A 45 12.94 15.53 18.64
CA LEU A 45 11.68 15.93 18.01
C LEU A 45 10.95 14.76 17.33
N GLY A 46 11.53 13.56 17.25
CA GLY A 46 10.85 12.33 16.84
C GLY A 46 11.44 11.63 15.63
N SER A 47 12.57 12.11 15.10
CA SER A 47 13.23 11.53 13.94
C SER A 47 14.23 10.44 14.32
N ASN A 48 13.73 9.23 14.56
CA ASN A 48 14.59 8.08 14.89
C ASN A 48 15.51 7.60 13.74
N ILE A 49 15.40 8.19 12.53
CA ILE A 49 16.31 7.90 11.42
C ILE A 49 17.70 8.53 11.58
N THR A 50 17.80 9.61 12.36
CA THR A 50 19.09 10.31 12.58
C THR A 50 19.98 9.59 13.58
N ARG A 51 19.42 8.63 14.33
CA ARG A 51 20.13 7.90 15.38
C ARG A 51 21.41 7.23 14.88
N GLU A 52 21.40 6.66 13.69
CA GLU A 52 22.61 6.04 13.13
C GLU A 52 23.72 7.07 12.84
N LYS A 53 23.36 8.26 12.33
CA LYS A 53 24.32 9.36 12.12
C LYS A 53 24.91 9.82 13.45
N ILE A 54 24.06 9.91 14.48
CA ILE A 54 24.46 10.29 15.83
C ILE A 54 25.47 9.29 16.39
N ILE A 55 25.18 7.98 16.37
CA ILE A 55 26.04 6.93 16.95
C ILE A 55 27.41 6.87 16.28
N LYS A 56 27.46 7.06 14.96
CA LYS A 56 28.71 7.05 14.19
C LYS A 56 29.54 8.32 14.38
N HIS A 57 28.98 9.37 14.99
CA HIS A 57 29.68 10.64 15.15
C HIS A 57 30.67 10.59 16.34
N PRO A 58 31.89 11.14 16.22
CA PRO A 58 32.91 11.07 17.28
C PRO A 58 32.47 11.64 18.63
N LEU A 59 31.55 12.61 18.63
CA LEU A 59 31.04 13.24 19.86
C LEU A 59 30.07 12.35 20.66
N TYR A 60 29.54 11.28 20.06
CA TYR A 60 28.55 10.41 20.69
C TYR A 60 29.04 9.74 21.96
N ILE A 61 30.27 9.23 21.97
CA ILE A 61 30.88 8.51 23.10
C ILE A 61 30.81 9.32 24.41
N LYS A 62 30.80 10.65 24.32
CA LYS A 62 30.76 11.55 25.48
C LYS A 62 29.37 11.74 26.08
N CYS A 63 28.31 11.39 25.34
CA CYS A 63 26.93 11.78 25.68
C CYS A 63 25.87 10.74 25.30
N GLU A 64 26.26 9.51 24.99
CA GLU A 64 25.39 8.40 24.57
C GLU A 64 24.14 8.24 25.45
N ALA A 65 24.34 7.97 26.75
CA ALA A 65 23.23 7.74 27.67
C ALA A 65 22.26 8.94 27.69
N PHE A 66 22.79 10.16 27.69
CA PHE A 66 22.00 11.38 27.75
C PHE A 66 21.11 11.58 26.52
N ILE A 67 21.59 11.26 25.32
CA ILE A 67 20.78 11.36 24.09
C ILE A 67 19.55 10.46 24.19
N ASP A 68 19.71 9.22 24.63
CA ASP A 68 18.59 8.28 24.75
C ASP A 68 17.66 8.63 25.94
N LEU A 69 18.20 9.16 27.04
CA LEU A 69 17.40 9.68 28.17
C LEU A 69 16.52 10.87 27.75
N GLY A 70 17.09 11.83 27.01
CA GLY A 70 16.36 12.99 26.51
C GLY A 70 15.23 12.58 25.57
N TYR A 71 15.50 11.63 24.67
CA TYR A 71 14.48 11.08 23.78
C TYR A 71 13.34 10.41 24.56
N SER A 72 13.67 9.61 25.56
CA SER A 72 12.70 8.86 26.37
C SER A 72 11.78 9.81 27.16
N CYS A 73 12.35 10.85 27.77
CA CYS A 73 11.59 11.89 28.47
C CYS A 73 10.63 12.64 27.53
N ILE A 74 11.10 13.07 26.37
CA ILE A 74 10.25 13.78 25.39
C ILE A 74 9.16 12.86 24.83
N LEU A 75 9.47 11.58 24.62
CA LEU A 75 8.50 10.57 24.20
C LEU A 75 7.37 10.41 25.23
N VAL A 76 7.68 10.42 26.53
CA VAL A 76 6.67 10.39 27.60
C VAL A 76 5.79 11.64 27.54
N LEU A 77 6.39 12.83 27.42
CA LEU A 77 5.64 14.09 27.30
C LEU A 77 4.67 14.06 26.11
N ASP A 78 5.15 13.70 24.92
CA ASP A 78 4.32 13.60 23.71
C ASP A 78 3.15 12.61 23.90
N LYS A 79 3.41 11.44 24.51
CA LYS A 79 2.36 10.46 24.81
C LYS A 79 1.30 11.02 25.73
N GLN A 80 1.69 11.66 26.82
CA GLN A 80 0.73 12.10 27.83
C GLN A 80 -0.06 13.32 27.35
N MET A 81 0.60 14.24 26.63
CA MET A 81 -0.08 15.33 25.93
C MET A 81 -1.14 14.84 24.93
N SER A 82 -0.93 13.70 24.28
CA SER A 82 -1.88 13.12 23.33
C SER A 82 -3.19 12.62 23.97
N LEU A 83 -3.25 12.45 25.30
CA LEU A 83 -4.49 12.10 26.02
C LEU A 83 -5.33 13.32 26.37
N LEU A 84 -4.74 14.51 26.29
CA LEU A 84 -5.31 15.74 26.78
C LEU A 84 -5.86 16.57 25.62
N LYS A 85 -6.94 17.31 25.88
CA LYS A 85 -7.41 18.33 24.94
C LYS A 85 -6.43 19.49 24.93
N GLN A 86 -6.11 20.03 23.75
CA GLN A 86 -5.13 21.13 23.59
C GLN A 86 -5.46 22.39 24.42
N ASN A 87 -6.74 22.63 24.68
CA ASN A 87 -7.18 23.78 25.49
C ASN A 87 -7.15 23.53 27.01
N SER A 88 -6.90 22.28 27.44
CA SER A 88 -6.84 21.94 28.87
C SER A 88 -5.62 22.56 29.55
N LEU A 89 -5.75 22.90 30.83
CA LEU A 89 -4.64 23.44 31.62
C LEU A 89 -3.47 22.45 31.70
N ALA A 90 -3.77 21.16 31.91
CA ALA A 90 -2.76 20.11 31.94
C ALA A 90 -1.95 20.04 30.64
N TYR A 91 -2.62 20.14 29.48
CA TYR A 91 -1.92 20.18 28.19
C TYR A 91 -0.97 21.38 28.10
N LYS A 92 -1.44 22.58 28.48
CA LYS A 92 -0.63 23.81 28.46
C LYS A 92 0.58 23.72 29.41
N ILE A 93 0.41 23.11 30.59
CA ILE A 93 1.52 22.85 31.52
C ILE A 93 2.57 21.96 30.84
N LEU A 94 2.17 20.80 30.31
CA LEU A 94 3.12 19.89 29.66
C LEU A 94 3.78 20.50 28.42
N GLN A 95 3.02 21.23 27.60
CA GLN A 95 3.53 21.93 26.42
C GLN A 95 4.58 22.99 26.79
N LYS A 96 4.33 23.77 27.85
CA LYS A 96 5.29 24.75 28.37
C LYS A 96 6.58 24.08 28.84
N ASN A 97 6.47 22.99 29.60
CA ASN A 97 7.64 22.22 30.06
C ASN A 97 8.46 21.67 28.88
N LEU A 98 7.78 21.09 27.87
CA LEU A 98 8.43 20.60 26.66
C LEU A 98 9.17 21.75 25.93
N PHE A 99 8.53 22.91 25.78
CA PHE A 99 9.15 24.07 25.16
C PHE A 99 10.38 24.57 25.92
N GLU A 100 10.31 24.69 27.25
CA GLU A 100 11.45 25.12 28.08
C GLU A 100 12.63 24.14 27.99
N ILE A 101 12.36 22.82 28.01
CA ILE A 101 13.39 21.78 27.84
C ILE A 101 14.08 21.92 26.48
N ILE A 102 13.29 21.98 25.40
CA ILE A 102 13.81 22.01 24.03
C ILE A 102 14.51 23.35 23.72
N GLN A 103 13.97 24.47 24.18
CA GLN A 103 14.58 25.79 24.02
C GLN A 103 15.91 25.87 24.79
N HIS A 104 15.98 25.32 26.01
CA HIS A 104 17.22 25.33 26.78
C HIS A 104 18.34 24.53 26.09
N TYR A 105 18.01 23.37 25.52
CA TYR A 105 18.96 22.64 24.66
C TYR A 105 19.34 23.44 23.41
N ASN A 106 18.37 24.05 22.74
CA ASN A 106 18.60 24.83 21.53
C ASN A 106 19.58 26.00 21.77
N ASP A 107 19.50 26.64 22.94
CA ASP A 107 20.39 27.74 23.33
C ASP A 107 21.76 27.27 23.82
N ASN A 108 21.79 26.13 24.53
CA ASN A 108 22.96 25.64 25.25
C ASN A 108 23.47 24.28 24.74
N TYR A 109 23.27 23.99 23.46
CA TYR A 109 23.60 22.69 22.85
C TYR A 109 25.03 22.16 23.12
N PRO A 110 26.11 22.98 23.24
CA PRO A 110 27.44 22.45 23.54
C PRO A 110 27.51 21.73 24.89
N LEU A 111 26.62 22.07 25.84
CA LEU A 111 26.54 21.42 27.15
C LEU A 111 26.34 19.90 27.02
N LEU A 112 25.63 19.42 26.00
CA LEU A 112 25.43 17.98 25.81
C LEU A 112 26.76 17.21 25.77
N THR A 113 27.80 17.79 25.17
CA THR A 113 29.12 17.14 25.02
C THR A 113 30.17 17.63 26.00
N GLN A 114 29.96 18.80 26.60
CA GLN A 114 30.91 19.44 27.53
C GLN A 114 30.59 19.09 28.98
N ASN A 115 29.31 19.17 29.35
CA ASN A 115 28.81 18.88 30.70
C ASN A 115 27.31 18.50 30.63
N PRO A 116 26.98 17.29 30.17
CA PRO A 116 25.59 16.88 29.97
C PRO A 116 24.79 16.84 31.29
N GLN A 117 25.45 16.64 32.43
CA GLN A 117 24.80 16.68 33.74
C GLN A 117 24.11 18.02 33.98
N THR A 118 24.76 19.15 33.68
CA THR A 118 24.15 20.48 33.85
C THR A 118 22.89 20.63 32.99
N LEU A 119 22.93 20.17 31.75
CA LEU A 119 21.78 20.20 30.84
C LEU A 119 20.60 19.37 31.38
N PHE A 120 20.88 18.17 31.88
CA PHE A 120 19.84 17.25 32.36
C PHE A 120 19.34 17.58 33.76
N SER A 121 20.16 18.19 34.62
CA SER A 121 19.70 18.78 35.88
C SER A 121 18.71 19.90 35.63
N PHE A 122 18.90 20.72 34.58
CA PHE A 122 17.88 21.70 34.18
C PHE A 122 16.56 21.02 33.78
N PHE A 123 16.61 19.95 32.96
CA PHE A 123 15.40 19.22 32.56
C PHE A 123 14.64 18.66 33.77
N ALA A 124 15.36 18.02 34.69
CA ALA A 124 14.78 17.48 35.92
C ALA A 124 14.14 18.59 36.77
N ASN A 125 14.78 19.74 36.90
CA ASN A 125 14.24 20.89 37.65
C ASN A 125 12.96 21.47 37.03
N ILE A 126 12.87 21.51 35.70
CA ILE A 126 11.64 21.93 35.01
C ILE A 126 10.50 20.96 35.31
N LEU A 127 10.73 19.65 35.14
CA LEU A 127 9.73 18.62 35.40
C LEU A 127 9.30 18.53 36.88
N ALA A 128 10.22 18.75 37.82
CA ALA A 128 9.94 18.78 39.24
C ALA A 128 8.97 19.92 39.64
N LYS A 129 8.86 20.97 38.83
CA LYS A 129 7.94 22.10 39.05
C LYS A 129 6.53 21.87 38.51
N ILE A 130 6.25 20.72 37.89
CA ILE A 130 4.88 20.37 37.48
C ILE A 130 4.02 20.23 38.74
N ASP A 131 3.10 21.18 38.94
CA ASP A 131 2.12 21.13 40.03
C ASP A 131 0.81 20.53 39.52
N SER A 132 0.55 19.28 39.88
CA SER A 132 -0.68 18.58 39.50
C SER A 132 -1.92 19.19 40.18
N LYS A 133 -1.77 19.84 41.35
CA LYS A 133 -2.89 20.30 42.18
C LYS A 133 -3.68 21.44 41.55
N VAL A 134 -3.06 22.19 40.62
CA VAL A 134 -3.70 23.29 39.88
C VAL A 134 -4.82 22.81 38.96
N CYS A 135 -4.80 21.55 38.54
CA CYS A 135 -5.90 20.96 37.77
C CYS A 135 -7.04 20.54 38.68
N GLU A 136 -8.30 20.87 38.39
CA GLU A 136 -9.46 20.37 39.15
C GLU A 136 -9.82 18.92 38.79
N ASP A 137 -9.65 18.56 37.51
CA ASP A 137 -9.97 17.24 36.97
C ASP A 137 -8.98 16.17 37.46
N ILE A 138 -9.50 15.14 38.15
CA ILE A 138 -8.72 14.03 38.71
C ILE A 138 -7.95 13.27 37.62
N SER A 139 -8.53 13.09 36.44
CA SER A 139 -7.86 12.40 35.33
C SER A 139 -6.66 13.20 34.83
N HIS A 140 -6.79 14.53 34.72
CA HIS A 140 -5.70 15.43 34.37
C HIS A 140 -4.61 15.45 35.44
N ARG A 141 -4.97 15.46 36.73
CA ARG A 141 -4.00 15.35 37.85
C ARG A 141 -3.15 14.09 37.72
N LYS A 142 -3.80 12.93 37.54
CA LYS A 142 -3.12 11.64 37.39
C LYS A 142 -2.19 11.61 36.19
N ILE A 143 -2.59 12.22 35.06
CA ILE A 143 -1.74 12.32 33.88
C ILE A 143 -0.50 13.16 34.19
N LEU A 144 -0.65 14.32 34.85
CA LEU A 144 0.49 15.17 35.23
C LEU A 144 1.45 14.46 36.21
N GLU A 145 0.92 13.83 37.25
CA GLU A 145 1.71 13.08 38.24
C GLU A 145 2.46 11.91 37.59
N LEU A 146 1.78 11.14 36.74
CA LEU A 146 2.42 10.06 35.99
C LEU A 146 3.52 10.60 35.08
N THR A 147 3.26 11.69 34.35
CA THR A 147 4.23 12.31 33.46
C THR A 147 5.47 12.75 34.21
N GLN A 148 5.29 13.46 35.32
CA GLN A 148 6.37 13.93 36.19
C GLN A 148 7.20 12.76 36.72
N ASN A 149 6.55 11.78 37.35
CA ASN A 149 7.24 10.64 37.96
C ASN A 149 8.00 9.81 36.92
N THR A 150 7.37 9.51 35.77
CA THR A 150 8.03 8.74 34.72
C THR A 150 9.19 9.51 34.10
N CYS A 151 9.05 10.80 33.79
CA CYS A 151 10.15 11.57 33.23
C CYS A 151 11.33 11.70 34.20
N LEU A 152 11.08 11.96 35.49
CA LEU A 152 12.13 12.02 36.51
C LEU A 152 12.81 10.66 36.73
N ALA A 153 12.04 9.57 36.68
CA ALA A 153 12.59 8.21 36.74
C ALA A 153 13.47 7.88 35.52
N GLU A 154 13.07 8.27 34.32
CA GLU A 154 13.89 8.12 33.12
C GLU A 154 15.20 8.92 33.26
N LEU A 155 15.12 10.22 33.58
CA LEU A 155 16.30 11.10 33.70
C LEU A 155 17.26 10.71 34.84
N SER A 156 16.81 9.93 35.83
CA SER A 156 17.62 9.47 36.96
C SER A 156 18.23 8.07 36.77
N ARG A 157 17.97 7.39 35.64
CA ARG A 157 18.60 6.10 35.35
C ARG A 157 20.12 6.24 35.31
N THR A 158 20.79 5.31 35.99
CA THR A 158 22.26 5.31 36.10
C THR A 158 22.93 5.07 34.76
N GLN A 159 24.00 5.82 34.51
CA GLN A 159 24.81 5.81 33.28
C GLN A 159 25.52 4.45 33.02
N ASN A 160 25.53 3.56 34.02
CA ASN A 160 26.26 2.28 34.01
C ASN A 160 25.34 1.06 33.78
N GLY A 161 24.15 1.26 33.21
CA GLY A 161 23.33 0.13 32.73
C GLY A 161 24.07 -0.66 31.64
N PRO A 162 23.75 -1.95 31.42
CA PRO A 162 24.45 -2.76 30.44
C PRO A 162 24.42 -2.09 29.07
N THR A 163 25.55 -2.13 28.35
CA THR A 163 25.73 -1.61 26.99
C THR A 163 24.73 -2.18 25.97
N ASP A 164 24.06 -3.28 26.30
CA ASP A 164 22.99 -3.91 25.48
C ASP A 164 21.56 -3.40 25.82
N GLY A 165 21.42 -2.34 26.63
CA GLY A 165 20.20 -1.96 27.35
C GLY A 165 19.11 -1.18 26.59
N LEU A 166 18.95 -1.33 25.28
CA LEU A 166 17.79 -0.78 24.55
C LEU A 166 16.53 -1.66 24.65
N ALA A 167 16.65 -2.88 25.18
CA ALA A 167 15.57 -3.85 25.24
C ALA A 167 14.45 -3.49 26.24
N ALA A 168 14.62 -2.46 27.09
CA ALA A 168 13.69 -2.22 28.20
C ALA A 168 13.58 -0.73 28.62
N THR A 169 13.41 0.21 27.69
CA THR A 169 12.84 1.50 28.11
C THR A 169 11.42 1.22 28.62
N GLN A 170 11.10 1.55 29.88
CA GLN A 170 9.74 1.43 30.45
C GLN A 170 8.70 2.27 29.68
N VAL A 171 9.18 3.18 28.80
CA VAL A 171 8.37 3.98 27.86
C VAL A 171 7.86 3.14 26.68
N SER A 172 8.44 1.97 26.41
CA SER A 172 7.80 0.94 25.59
C SER A 172 6.38 0.75 26.14
N ASN A 173 5.35 0.89 25.28
CA ASN A 173 4.05 0.34 25.64
C ASN A 173 4.26 -1.18 25.65
N ASP A 174 4.78 -1.70 26.76
CA ASP A 174 5.10 -3.09 26.87
C ASP A 174 3.81 -3.87 26.64
N VAL A 175 3.87 -4.69 25.60
CA VAL A 175 2.80 -5.58 25.16
C VAL A 175 2.69 -6.79 26.10
N THR A 176 3.22 -6.71 27.33
CA THR A 176 2.82 -7.57 28.45
C THR A 176 1.34 -7.41 28.83
N SER A 177 0.58 -6.65 28.04
CA SER A 177 -0.85 -6.36 28.19
C SER A 177 -1.81 -7.48 27.77
N LEU A 178 -1.42 -8.62 27.19
CA LEU A 178 -2.39 -9.72 27.07
C LEU A 178 -2.97 -10.09 28.46
N MET A 179 -2.15 -9.98 29.52
CA MET A 179 -2.57 -10.14 30.91
C MET A 179 -3.21 -8.90 31.56
N LYS A 180 -3.11 -7.71 30.93
CA LYS A 180 -3.76 -6.47 31.40
C LYS A 180 -5.02 -6.10 30.62
N VAL A 181 -5.34 -6.82 29.54
CA VAL A 181 -6.66 -6.69 28.91
C VAL A 181 -7.64 -7.29 29.90
N ASN A 182 -8.65 -6.50 30.27
CA ASN A 182 -9.76 -7.01 31.06
C ASN A 182 -10.27 -8.31 30.38
N PRO A 183 -10.27 -9.47 31.07
CA PRO A 183 -10.67 -10.75 30.48
C PRO A 183 -12.09 -10.74 29.88
N PHE A 184 -12.91 -9.74 30.25
CA PHE A 184 -14.24 -9.49 29.68
C PHE A 184 -14.24 -8.76 28.33
N ASN A 185 -13.09 -8.37 27.76
CA ASN A 185 -12.98 -7.73 26.44
C ASN A 185 -12.11 -8.52 25.46
N ILE A 186 -12.55 -9.75 25.17
CA ILE A 186 -11.89 -10.69 24.26
C ILE A 186 -11.74 -10.13 22.83
N GLY A 187 -12.60 -9.18 22.43
CA GLY A 187 -12.53 -8.43 21.18
C GLY A 187 -11.26 -7.62 21.02
N VAL A 188 -10.92 -6.85 22.05
CA VAL A 188 -9.69 -6.07 22.08
C VAL A 188 -8.47 -7.00 22.13
N ALA A 189 -8.53 -8.11 22.87
CA ALA A 189 -7.42 -9.06 22.92
C ALA A 189 -7.14 -9.73 21.56
N ILE A 190 -8.19 -10.14 20.83
CA ILE A 190 -8.05 -10.76 19.51
C ILE A 190 -7.63 -9.73 18.45
N ASN A 191 -8.20 -8.53 18.45
CA ASN A 191 -7.74 -7.46 17.56
C ASN A 191 -6.28 -7.09 17.84
N LYS A 192 -5.89 -7.01 19.11
CA LYS A 192 -4.49 -6.85 19.49
C LYS A 192 -3.66 -7.96 18.88
N LEU A 193 -3.98 -9.23 19.11
CA LEU A 193 -3.22 -10.37 18.56
C LEU A 193 -3.11 -10.35 17.02
N ILE A 194 -4.18 -9.98 16.31
CA ILE A 194 -4.17 -9.87 14.84
C ILE A 194 -3.31 -8.70 14.35
N THR A 195 -3.16 -7.66 15.16
CA THR A 195 -2.50 -6.40 14.76
C THR A 195 -1.25 -6.13 15.57
N GLU A 196 -0.81 -7.12 16.36
CA GLU A 196 0.34 -7.05 17.23
C GLU A 196 1.62 -7.02 16.40
N ASN A 197 2.61 -6.29 16.90
CA ASN A 197 3.96 -6.41 16.39
C ASN A 197 4.70 -7.42 17.27
N PHE A 198 5.08 -8.56 16.70
CA PHE A 198 5.83 -9.61 17.40
C PHE A 198 7.29 -9.24 17.69
N SER A 199 7.79 -8.11 17.14
CA SER A 199 9.12 -7.57 17.41
C SER A 199 9.08 -6.04 17.42
N LYS A 200 8.79 -5.45 18.60
CA LYS A 200 8.73 -4.00 18.76
C LYS A 200 10.13 -3.41 18.96
N GLU A 201 10.73 -3.03 17.84
CA GLU A 201 11.97 -2.23 17.82
C GLU A 201 11.64 -0.74 18.04
N LEU A 202 12.21 -0.12 19.08
CA LEU A 202 12.04 1.32 19.34
C LEU A 202 12.79 2.17 18.29
N PHE A 203 13.91 1.64 17.81
CA PHE A 203 14.83 2.30 16.89
C PHE A 203 15.12 1.40 15.71
N PHE A 204 15.50 2.02 14.59
CA PHE A 204 16.02 1.26 13.47
C PHE A 204 17.33 0.53 13.87
N PRO A 205 17.57 -0.69 13.38
CA PRO A 205 18.85 -1.38 13.58
C PRO A 205 20.01 -0.55 13.01
N HIS A 206 21.24 -0.81 13.48
CA HIS A 206 22.50 -0.07 13.21
C HIS A 206 22.94 0.04 11.72
N TYR A 207 22.04 -0.26 10.79
CA TYR A 207 22.23 -0.30 9.34
C TYR A 207 20.95 0.17 8.63
N ILE A 208 20.43 1.36 8.94
CA ILE A 208 19.48 1.98 8.01
C ILE A 208 20.25 2.15 6.71
N LYS A 209 19.67 1.73 5.57
CA LYS A 209 20.24 2.11 4.28
C LYS A 209 20.32 3.63 4.29
N PRO A 210 21.53 4.23 4.29
CA PRO A 210 21.67 5.66 4.49
C PRO A 210 20.84 6.40 3.45
N THR A 211 20.42 7.63 3.76
CA THR A 211 19.86 8.54 2.77
C THR A 211 20.86 8.70 1.63
N THR A 212 20.70 7.89 0.59
CA THR A 212 21.58 7.92 -0.57
C THR A 212 21.45 9.25 -1.30
N ASP A 213 22.41 9.61 -2.14
CA ASP A 213 22.28 10.75 -3.06
C ASP A 213 21.06 10.64 -3.99
N LYS A 214 20.42 9.46 -4.05
CA LYS A 214 19.24 9.20 -4.86
C LYS A 214 17.93 9.44 -4.09
N HIS A 215 17.92 9.31 -2.77
CA HIS A 215 16.69 9.29 -1.97
C HIS A 215 16.71 10.30 -0.81
N ILE A 216 15.54 10.81 -0.47
CA ILE A 216 15.25 11.60 0.74
C ILE A 216 14.33 10.76 1.60
N THR A 217 14.78 10.51 2.83
CA THR A 217 14.03 9.81 3.85
C THR A 217 13.84 10.74 5.04
N HIS A 218 12.62 10.87 5.54
CA HIS A 218 12.32 11.65 6.74
C HIS A 218 11.16 11.02 7.51
N LYS A 219 11.17 11.19 8.83
CA LYS A 219 10.06 10.77 9.69
C LYS A 219 8.91 11.77 9.58
N LEU A 220 7.69 11.27 9.71
CA LEU A 220 6.46 12.05 9.74
C LEU A 220 5.71 11.76 11.04
N LEU A 221 5.22 12.83 11.66
CA LEU A 221 4.31 12.80 12.80
C LEU A 221 2.96 13.35 12.35
N ILE A 222 1.90 12.57 12.51
CA ILE A 222 0.54 12.94 12.09
C ILE A 222 -0.42 12.75 13.26
N PRO A 223 -1.23 13.76 13.61
CA PRO A 223 -2.27 13.58 14.61
C PRO A 223 -3.39 12.68 14.06
N ALA A 224 -3.78 11.67 14.84
CA ALA A 224 -4.99 10.90 14.57
C ALA A 224 -6.24 11.71 14.95
N TRP A 225 -7.41 11.15 14.63
CA TRP A 225 -8.72 11.74 14.91
C TRP A 225 -9.01 11.92 16.42
N ASP A 226 -8.39 11.13 17.29
CA ASP A 226 -8.55 11.16 18.75
C ASP A 226 -7.34 11.75 19.49
N GLY A 227 -6.47 12.45 18.76
CA GLY A 227 -5.34 13.21 19.34
C GLY A 227 -4.05 12.41 19.55
N ILE A 228 -4.06 11.08 19.40
CA ILE A 228 -2.81 10.30 19.43
C ILE A 228 -1.89 10.68 18.27
N VAL A 229 -0.58 10.48 18.47
CA VAL A 229 0.42 10.77 17.45
C VAL A 229 0.76 9.49 16.68
N LEU A 230 0.51 9.52 15.38
CA LEU A 230 0.89 8.48 14.43
C LEU A 230 2.25 8.80 13.82
N GLU A 231 2.97 7.76 13.46
CA GLU A 231 4.31 7.86 12.90
C GLU A 231 4.34 7.30 11.48
N GLY A 232 5.17 7.86 10.62
CA GLY A 232 5.40 7.31 9.29
C GLY A 232 6.81 7.59 8.79
N LEU A 233 7.26 6.78 7.84
CA LEU A 233 8.53 6.98 7.15
C LEU A 233 8.25 7.37 5.71
N SER A 234 8.55 8.61 5.33
CA SER A 234 8.42 9.09 3.95
C SER A 234 9.73 8.96 3.21
N VAL A 235 9.68 8.30 2.06
CA VAL A 235 10.82 8.03 1.17
C VAL A 235 10.49 8.55 -0.22
N LYS A 236 11.36 9.39 -0.77
CA LYS A 236 11.16 10.01 -2.08
C LYS A 236 12.48 10.15 -2.83
N GLY A 237 12.49 9.88 -4.14
CA GLY A 237 13.66 10.18 -4.97
C GLY A 237 13.97 11.69 -5.03
N ARG A 238 15.23 12.10 -4.84
CA ARG A 238 15.64 13.52 -4.76
C ARG A 238 15.16 14.37 -5.95
N LYS A 239 15.28 13.83 -7.16
CA LYS A 239 14.94 14.51 -8.43
C LYS A 239 13.49 14.32 -8.88
N LYS A 240 12.67 13.56 -8.15
CA LYS A 240 11.29 13.24 -8.58
C LYS A 240 10.30 14.25 -8.04
N THR A 241 9.42 14.78 -8.89
CA THR A 241 8.38 15.76 -8.52
C THR A 241 6.97 15.21 -8.74
N ASN A 242 6.79 13.90 -8.55
CA ASN A 242 5.49 13.27 -8.75
C ASN A 242 4.44 13.79 -7.75
N ASN A 243 3.22 14.00 -8.27
CA ASN A 243 2.07 14.39 -7.46
C ASN A 243 1.32 13.21 -6.83
N THR A 244 1.85 11.98 -6.94
CA THR A 244 1.24 10.78 -6.35
C THR A 244 2.00 10.36 -5.11
N VAL A 245 1.28 9.97 -4.07
CA VAL A 245 1.85 9.35 -2.86
C VAL A 245 1.27 7.96 -2.68
N VAL A 246 2.13 6.99 -2.37
CA VAL A 246 1.74 5.64 -1.97
C VAL A 246 1.79 5.57 -0.45
N LEU A 247 0.66 5.31 0.17
CA LEU A 247 0.51 5.05 1.59
C LEU A 247 0.50 3.54 1.79
N ALA A 248 1.47 3.00 2.53
CA ALA A 248 1.75 1.58 2.58
C ALA A 248 1.63 1.00 4.00
N LEU A 249 0.90 -0.11 4.12
CA LEU A 249 0.88 -1.01 5.27
C LEU A 249 1.28 -2.41 4.81
N ILE A 250 2.35 -2.96 5.40
CA ILE A 250 2.97 -4.20 4.93
C ILE A 250 3.05 -5.18 6.10
N GLY A 251 2.26 -6.25 6.03
CA GLY A 251 2.25 -7.31 7.04
C GLY A 251 2.01 -6.78 8.44
N HIS A 252 2.73 -7.36 9.41
CA HIS A 252 2.77 -6.91 10.81
C HIS A 252 4.06 -6.14 11.11
N PHE A 253 4.62 -5.46 10.10
CA PHE A 253 5.91 -4.80 10.21
C PHE A 253 5.73 -3.30 10.42
N GLN A 254 6.17 -2.82 11.57
CA GLN A 254 6.42 -1.40 11.78
C GLN A 254 7.61 -0.91 10.94
N THR A 255 7.72 0.41 10.72
CA THR A 255 8.74 1.03 9.86
C THR A 255 10.17 0.64 10.20
N GLU A 256 10.45 0.45 11.48
CA GLU A 256 11.76 0.14 12.05
C GLU A 256 12.18 -1.31 11.77
N HIS A 257 11.21 -2.22 11.61
CA HIS A 257 11.45 -3.65 11.48
C HIS A 257 12.44 -3.96 10.35
N HIS A 258 13.41 -4.85 10.62
CA HIS A 258 14.50 -5.21 9.70
C HIS A 258 14.06 -5.47 8.24
N TYR A 259 12.93 -6.15 8.05
CA TYR A 259 12.35 -6.38 6.70
C TYR A 259 12.11 -5.07 5.93
N LEU A 260 11.45 -4.08 6.54
CA LEU A 260 11.15 -2.80 5.90
C LEU A 260 12.40 -1.93 5.82
N ASN A 261 13.19 -1.87 6.89
CA ASN A 261 14.43 -1.08 6.93
C ASN A 261 15.39 -1.45 5.78
N THR A 262 15.54 -2.74 5.47
CA THR A 262 16.44 -3.18 4.40
C THR A 262 15.86 -3.03 2.98
N SER A 263 14.59 -2.65 2.84
CA SER A 263 13.87 -2.77 1.57
C SER A 263 13.05 -1.55 1.12
N PHE A 264 12.94 -0.51 1.95
CA PHE A 264 12.06 0.63 1.65
C PHE A 264 12.50 1.44 0.41
N HIS A 265 13.80 1.49 0.08
CA HIS A 265 14.29 2.10 -1.16
C HIS A 265 13.81 1.32 -2.39
N GLU A 266 13.91 -0.02 -2.36
CA GLU A 266 13.43 -0.87 -3.45
C GLU A 266 11.91 -0.77 -3.62
N PHE A 267 11.16 -0.65 -2.52
CA PHE A 267 9.72 -0.35 -2.60
C PHE A 267 9.45 1.05 -3.19
N GLN A 268 10.21 2.07 -2.79
CA GLN A 268 10.09 3.41 -3.36
C GLN A 268 10.38 3.38 -4.87
N GLU A 269 11.42 2.66 -5.28
CA GLU A 269 11.77 2.46 -6.68
C GLU A 269 10.68 1.70 -7.42
N LEU A 270 10.14 0.60 -6.87
CA LEU A 270 9.02 -0.16 -7.43
C LEU A 270 7.87 0.78 -7.84
N PHE A 271 7.39 1.59 -6.91
CA PHE A 271 6.30 2.54 -7.13
C PHE A 271 6.73 3.75 -7.96
N GLY A 272 8.00 4.11 -7.94
CA GLY A 272 8.56 5.21 -8.70
C GLY A 272 8.07 6.59 -8.25
N THR A 273 7.43 6.71 -7.09
CA THR A 273 6.84 7.94 -6.53
C THR A 273 7.10 8.03 -5.02
N GLU A 274 6.65 9.09 -4.35
CA GLU A 274 6.75 9.21 -2.89
C GLU A 274 6.04 8.03 -2.20
N LEU A 275 6.75 7.32 -1.33
CA LEU A 275 6.26 6.19 -0.54
C LEU A 275 6.24 6.59 0.94
N VAL A 276 5.14 6.32 1.61
CA VAL A 276 5.00 6.51 3.04
C VAL A 276 4.63 5.19 3.67
N LEU A 277 5.56 4.64 4.47
CA LEU A 277 5.29 3.48 5.31
C LEU A 277 4.62 3.96 6.59
N ILE A 278 3.46 3.39 6.92
CA ILE A 278 2.62 3.84 8.04
C ILE A 278 2.89 2.99 9.30
N ASN A 279 3.20 3.65 10.41
CA ASN A 279 3.01 3.09 11.75
C ASN A 279 1.65 3.58 12.28
N HIS A 280 0.64 2.72 12.21
CA HIS A 280 -0.65 2.98 12.87
C HIS A 280 -0.49 2.93 14.41
N ARG A 281 -1.55 3.19 15.16
CA ARG A 281 -1.46 3.37 16.62
C ARG A 281 -0.85 2.21 17.42
N ASN A 282 -0.88 0.98 16.91
CA ASN A 282 -0.25 -0.16 17.61
C ASN A 282 1.26 -0.23 17.35
N TYR A 283 1.73 0.37 16.26
CA TYR A 283 3.14 0.42 15.86
C TYR A 283 3.81 1.75 16.22
N SER A 284 3.03 2.83 16.33
CA SER A 284 3.56 4.13 16.75
C SER A 284 4.13 4.04 18.16
N ASN A 285 5.38 4.46 18.31
CA ASN A 285 6.02 4.57 19.62
C ASN A 285 5.44 5.71 20.43
N ARG A 286 4.80 6.70 19.79
CA ARG A 286 4.16 7.88 20.42
C ARG A 286 2.68 7.69 20.72
N SER A 287 2.09 6.56 20.31
CA SER A 287 0.74 6.21 20.73
C SER A 287 0.75 5.70 22.17
N ASN A 288 -0.31 5.96 22.92
CA ASN A 288 -0.61 5.41 24.25
C ASN A 288 -1.86 4.52 24.24
N LYS A 289 -2.55 4.41 23.09
CA LYS A 289 -3.76 3.63 22.90
C LYS A 289 -3.51 2.54 21.87
N PHE A 290 -3.97 1.35 22.20
CA PHE A 290 -4.12 0.28 21.22
C PHE A 290 -5.46 0.42 20.50
N ALA A 291 -5.50 -0.04 19.26
CA ALA A 291 -6.73 -0.12 18.48
C ALA A 291 -7.68 -1.13 19.10
N ASN A 292 -8.93 -0.72 19.32
CA ASN A 292 -9.99 -1.62 19.75
C ASN A 292 -10.59 -2.42 18.59
N SER A 293 -10.41 -1.94 17.36
CA SER A 293 -10.94 -2.56 16.16
C SER A 293 -10.11 -2.28 14.90
N ALA A 294 -10.34 -3.05 13.83
CA ALA A 294 -9.70 -2.82 12.54
C ALA A 294 -10.09 -1.47 11.91
N GLU A 295 -11.31 -0.98 12.19
CA GLU A 295 -11.79 0.34 11.75
C GLU A 295 -10.99 1.48 12.40
N GLU A 296 -10.56 1.33 13.65
CA GLU A 296 -9.70 2.33 14.29
C GLU A 296 -8.34 2.46 13.59
N ILE A 297 -7.78 1.35 13.08
CA ILE A 297 -6.56 1.36 12.26
C ILE A 297 -6.85 1.95 10.88
N ALA A 298 -8.00 1.64 10.27
CA ALA A 298 -8.40 2.27 9.02
C ALA A 298 -8.54 3.80 9.15
N ARG A 299 -9.05 4.30 10.28
CA ARG A 299 -9.07 5.74 10.58
C ARG A 299 -7.66 6.34 10.71
N ASP A 300 -6.70 5.59 11.25
CA ASP A 300 -5.30 6.03 11.27
C ASP A 300 -4.76 6.20 9.84
N VAL A 301 -5.05 5.27 8.94
CA VAL A 301 -4.70 5.41 7.51
C VAL A 301 -5.35 6.66 6.90
N ILE A 302 -6.61 6.95 7.21
CA ILE A 302 -7.31 8.14 6.72
C ILE A 302 -6.66 9.44 7.24
N ALA A 303 -6.05 9.44 8.43
CA ALA A 303 -5.28 10.60 8.90
C ALA A 303 -4.09 10.91 7.97
N PHE A 304 -3.36 9.88 7.51
CA PHE A 304 -2.32 10.05 6.48
C PHE A 304 -2.90 10.54 5.15
N VAL A 305 -4.04 9.98 4.72
CA VAL A 305 -4.74 10.42 3.49
C VAL A 305 -5.06 11.92 3.56
N ASN A 306 -5.64 12.38 4.66
CA ASN A 306 -6.02 13.77 4.84
C ASN A 306 -4.79 14.69 4.84
N HIS A 307 -3.70 14.30 5.50
CA HIS A 307 -2.45 15.05 5.50
C HIS A 307 -1.90 15.29 4.08
N PHE A 308 -1.91 14.26 3.23
CA PHE A 308 -1.40 14.38 1.86
C PHE A 308 -2.41 15.00 0.89
N ARG A 309 -3.71 14.83 1.15
CA ARG A 309 -4.78 15.48 0.38
C ARG A 309 -4.73 17.00 0.52
N GLN A 310 -4.50 17.51 1.73
CA GLN A 310 -4.28 18.95 1.98
C GLN A 310 -3.10 19.52 1.19
N LYS A 311 -2.16 18.66 0.76
CA LYS A 311 -1.01 18.99 -0.08
C LYS A 311 -1.26 18.70 -1.58
N ASN A 312 -2.52 18.52 -1.99
CA ASN A 312 -2.97 18.24 -3.35
C ASN A 312 -2.37 16.97 -4.00
N LYS A 313 -1.97 16.00 -3.19
CA LYS A 313 -1.42 14.72 -3.67
C LYS A 313 -2.53 13.74 -4.09
N LYS A 314 -2.28 13.00 -5.15
CA LYS A 314 -3.06 11.82 -5.55
C LYS A 314 -2.72 10.65 -4.65
N ILE A 315 -3.74 9.98 -4.12
CA ILE A 315 -3.60 8.98 -3.06
C ILE A 315 -3.65 7.58 -3.65
N VAL A 316 -2.65 6.77 -3.33
CA VAL A 316 -2.64 5.32 -3.57
C VAL A 316 -2.50 4.62 -2.23
N LEU A 317 -3.44 3.75 -1.91
CA LEU A 317 -3.38 2.84 -0.77
C LEU A 317 -2.73 1.53 -1.21
N TYR A 318 -1.68 1.09 -0.52
CA TYR A 318 -1.00 -0.18 -0.76
C TYR A 318 -1.03 -1.04 0.49
N GLY A 319 -1.70 -2.18 0.41
CA GLY A 319 -1.80 -3.13 1.51
C GLY A 319 -1.23 -4.48 1.10
N MET A 320 -0.27 -5.00 1.87
CA MET A 320 0.34 -6.31 1.64
C MET A 320 0.11 -7.22 2.85
N CYS A 321 -0.29 -8.47 2.60
CA CYS A 321 -0.54 -9.49 3.63
C CYS A 321 -1.44 -8.92 4.75
N GLY A 322 -1.03 -8.99 6.03
CA GLY A 322 -1.80 -8.46 7.17
C GLY A 322 -2.24 -6.99 7.05
N GLY A 323 -1.48 -6.16 6.33
CA GLY A 323 -1.81 -4.74 6.12
C GLY A 323 -2.94 -4.48 5.11
N ALA A 324 -3.28 -5.47 4.28
CA ALA A 324 -4.31 -5.32 3.23
C ALA A 324 -5.71 -5.11 3.78
N ALA A 325 -6.07 -5.82 4.86
CA ALA A 325 -7.37 -5.67 5.53
C ALA A 325 -7.67 -4.21 5.90
N HIS A 326 -6.69 -3.54 6.52
CA HIS A 326 -6.84 -2.18 7.01
C HIS A 326 -6.90 -1.17 5.85
N MET A 327 -6.17 -1.43 4.76
CA MET A 327 -6.24 -0.64 3.53
C MET A 327 -7.58 -0.79 2.81
N ILE A 328 -8.16 -1.99 2.79
CA ILE A 328 -9.50 -2.24 2.22
C ILE A 328 -10.57 -1.51 3.03
N LEU A 329 -10.50 -1.55 4.36
CA LEU A 329 -11.42 -0.81 5.23
C LEU A 329 -11.27 0.70 5.05
N ALA A 330 -10.05 1.21 4.99
CA ALA A 330 -9.79 2.62 4.72
C ALA A 330 -10.37 3.03 3.36
N ALA A 331 -10.14 2.23 2.31
CA ALA A 331 -10.73 2.45 0.98
C ALA A 331 -12.26 2.51 1.04
N HIS A 332 -12.90 1.58 1.75
CA HIS A 332 -14.36 1.59 1.93
C HIS A 332 -14.86 2.88 2.58
N MET A 333 -14.19 3.34 3.64
CA MET A 333 -14.53 4.59 4.33
C MET A 333 -14.29 5.82 3.45
N LEU A 334 -13.22 5.84 2.65
CA LEU A 334 -12.93 6.92 1.70
C LEU A 334 -13.98 6.99 0.58
N SER A 335 -14.47 5.85 0.09
CA SER A 335 -15.55 5.79 -0.88
C SER A 335 -16.82 6.45 -0.35
N HIS A 336 -17.20 6.18 0.91
CA HIS A 336 -18.34 6.85 1.55
C HIS A 336 -18.13 8.37 1.70
N GLN A 337 -16.89 8.80 1.92
CA GLN A 337 -16.52 10.22 1.99
C GLN A 337 -16.32 10.87 0.61
N LYS A 338 -16.50 10.12 -0.49
CA LYS A 338 -16.23 10.56 -1.86
C LYS A 338 -14.82 11.11 -2.07
N ILE A 339 -13.83 10.59 -1.32
CA ILE A 339 -12.43 10.97 -1.48
C ILE A 339 -11.81 10.08 -2.58
N PRO A 340 -11.21 10.63 -3.64
CA PRO A 340 -10.58 9.83 -4.68
C PRO A 340 -9.34 9.09 -4.19
N PHE A 341 -9.20 7.81 -4.54
CA PHE A 341 -8.03 6.98 -4.23
C PHE A 341 -7.85 5.88 -5.28
N LYS A 342 -6.66 5.27 -5.31
CA LYS A 342 -6.44 3.94 -5.89
C LYS A 342 -6.05 2.96 -4.79
N LEU A 343 -6.41 1.70 -4.92
CA LEU A 343 -6.10 0.62 -3.97
C LEU A 343 -5.33 -0.49 -4.67
N ILE A 344 -4.19 -0.87 -4.09
CA ILE A 344 -3.44 -2.07 -4.43
C ILE A 344 -3.51 -3.03 -3.24
N VAL A 345 -4.01 -4.23 -3.48
CA VAL A 345 -4.05 -5.33 -2.51
C VAL A 345 -3.09 -6.43 -2.96
N ASP A 346 -2.10 -6.74 -2.14
CA ASP A 346 -1.08 -7.76 -2.42
C ASP A 346 -1.22 -8.97 -1.48
N ARG A 347 -1.47 -10.15 -2.06
CA ARG A 347 -1.43 -11.47 -1.40
C ARG A 347 -2.21 -11.53 -0.08
N PHE A 348 -3.49 -11.17 -0.16
CA PHE A 348 -4.41 -11.19 0.98
C PHE A 348 -5.59 -12.13 0.73
N SER A 349 -6.18 -12.63 1.81
CA SER A 349 -7.35 -13.51 1.78
C SER A 349 -8.65 -12.71 1.91
N GLN A 350 -9.79 -13.30 1.55
CA GLN A 350 -11.10 -12.65 1.62
C GLN A 350 -11.55 -12.31 3.05
N LYS A 351 -11.05 -13.04 4.04
CA LYS A 351 -11.40 -12.95 5.47
C LYS A 351 -10.21 -13.39 6.30
N TYR A 352 -10.00 -12.80 7.47
CA TYR A 352 -8.92 -13.22 8.38
C TYR A 352 -8.95 -14.72 8.71
N ILE A 353 -10.14 -15.27 8.86
CA ILE A 353 -10.29 -16.69 9.20
C ILE A 353 -9.77 -17.64 8.11
N ASN A 354 -9.67 -17.17 6.87
CA ASN A 354 -9.20 -17.97 5.76
C ASN A 354 -7.69 -18.29 5.83
N PHE A 355 -6.92 -17.60 6.68
CA PHE A 355 -5.49 -17.88 6.90
C PHE A 355 -5.25 -19.16 7.69
N VAL A 356 -6.21 -19.58 8.51
CA VAL A 356 -6.10 -20.77 9.37
C VAL A 356 -6.97 -21.92 8.89
N ASP A 357 -7.58 -21.82 7.70
CA ASP A 357 -8.48 -22.85 7.22
C ASP A 357 -7.76 -24.16 6.87
N PHE A 358 -8.51 -25.26 6.92
CA PHE A 358 -7.95 -26.59 6.70
C PHE A 358 -7.27 -26.74 5.33
N LYS A 359 -7.79 -26.06 4.29
CA LYS A 359 -7.22 -26.10 2.94
C LYS A 359 -5.86 -25.43 2.86
N THR A 360 -5.69 -24.28 3.52
CA THR A 360 -4.42 -23.57 3.64
C THR A 360 -3.40 -24.37 4.44
N LEU A 361 -3.80 -24.90 5.60
CA LEU A 361 -2.93 -25.74 6.44
C LEU A 361 -2.49 -27.02 5.71
N SER A 362 -3.41 -27.70 5.04
CA SER A 362 -3.11 -28.89 4.23
C SER A 362 -2.12 -28.58 3.10
N ARG A 363 -2.29 -27.44 2.43
CA ARG A 363 -1.38 -26.97 1.37
C ARG A 363 0.03 -26.69 1.91
N ALA A 364 0.15 -26.03 3.05
CA ALA A 364 1.44 -25.74 3.68
C ALA A 364 2.18 -27.04 4.05
N ARG A 365 1.46 -28.02 4.64
CA ARG A 365 1.99 -29.36 4.92
C ARG A 365 2.48 -30.07 3.65
N ASP A 366 1.67 -30.06 2.61
CA ASP A 366 2.00 -30.66 1.32
C ASP A 366 3.24 -30.04 0.68
N PHE A 367 3.38 -28.72 0.77
CA PHE A 367 4.57 -27.99 0.31
C PHE A 367 5.81 -28.41 1.10
N SER A 368 5.71 -28.46 2.44
CA SER A 368 6.79 -28.90 3.33
C SER A 368 7.28 -30.31 2.97
N ARG A 369 6.35 -31.26 2.81
CA ARG A 369 6.66 -32.64 2.37
C ARG A 369 7.37 -32.67 1.02
N SER A 370 6.93 -31.87 0.05
CA SER A 370 7.55 -31.82 -1.29
C SER A 370 9.00 -31.28 -1.29
N ASN A 371 9.38 -30.53 -0.26
CA ASN A 371 10.74 -30.04 -0.06
C ASN A 371 11.58 -30.91 0.89
N GLY A 372 11.11 -32.11 1.23
CA GLY A 372 11.82 -33.02 2.15
C GLY A 372 11.81 -32.56 3.61
N GLN A 373 11.05 -31.51 3.93
CA GLN A 373 10.87 -31.00 5.28
C GLN A 373 9.58 -31.59 5.85
N ASP A 374 9.61 -32.81 6.37
CA ASP A 374 8.46 -33.33 7.11
C ASP A 374 8.51 -32.82 8.55
N CYS A 375 7.79 -31.72 8.83
CA CYS A 375 7.77 -31.10 10.15
C CYS A 375 7.30 -32.04 11.27
N SER A 376 6.60 -33.12 10.93
CA SER A 376 6.22 -34.14 11.93
C SER A 376 7.46 -34.82 12.54
N ARG A 377 8.56 -34.96 11.78
CA ARG A 377 9.84 -35.53 12.25
C ARG A 377 10.57 -34.66 13.27
N LEU A 378 10.19 -33.38 13.39
CA LEU A 378 10.79 -32.44 14.33
C LEU A 378 10.12 -32.46 15.71
N LEU A 379 8.98 -33.16 15.85
CA LEU A 379 8.30 -33.25 17.13
C LEU A 379 9.01 -34.25 18.05
N PRO A 380 9.28 -33.90 19.33
CA PRO A 380 9.96 -34.79 20.28
C PRO A 380 9.29 -36.17 20.40
N GLY A 381 7.96 -36.22 20.28
CA GLY A 381 7.17 -37.46 20.34
C GLY A 381 7.23 -38.35 19.09
N TYR A 382 7.72 -37.85 17.95
CA TYR A 382 7.77 -38.60 16.69
C TYR A 382 8.72 -39.80 16.76
N LYS A 383 9.80 -39.67 17.52
CA LYS A 383 10.75 -40.76 17.77
C LYS A 383 10.10 -41.96 18.48
N TYR A 384 9.08 -41.70 19.30
CA TYR A 384 8.45 -42.71 20.15
C TYR A 384 7.19 -43.31 19.51
N TYR A 385 6.37 -42.49 18.83
CA TYR A 385 5.12 -42.94 18.20
C TYR A 385 4.91 -42.29 16.82
N PRO A 386 5.69 -42.67 15.79
CA PRO A 386 5.64 -42.04 14.46
C PRO A 386 4.28 -42.20 13.77
N GLY A 387 3.55 -43.28 14.08
CA GLY A 387 2.20 -43.53 13.55
C GLY A 387 1.11 -42.64 14.15
N LEU A 388 1.22 -42.26 15.45
CA LEU A 388 0.20 -41.50 16.18
C LEU A 388 0.37 -39.99 16.05
N MET A 389 1.61 -39.51 15.98
CA MET A 389 1.94 -38.07 15.97
C MET A 389 1.27 -37.27 14.83
N PRO A 390 1.13 -37.79 13.60
CA PRO A 390 0.38 -37.10 12.55
C PRO A 390 -1.09 -36.83 12.95
N TYR A 391 -1.74 -37.76 13.66
CA TYR A 391 -3.14 -37.61 14.09
C TYR A 391 -3.30 -36.60 15.21
N LEU A 392 -2.39 -36.61 16.19
CA LEU A 392 -2.37 -35.61 17.28
C LEU A 392 -2.13 -34.20 16.73
N LEU A 393 -1.25 -34.07 15.75
CA LEU A 393 -1.02 -32.80 15.07
C LEU A 393 -2.28 -32.31 14.33
N ILE A 394 -2.98 -33.21 13.64
CA ILE A 394 -4.26 -32.88 12.98
C ILE A 394 -5.31 -32.44 14.01
N LEU A 395 -5.43 -33.15 15.15
CA LEU A 395 -6.36 -32.81 16.22
C LEU A 395 -6.04 -31.43 16.82
N LEU A 396 -4.76 -31.13 17.07
CA LEU A 396 -4.31 -29.84 17.56
C LEU A 396 -4.66 -28.72 16.56
N PHE A 397 -4.40 -28.91 15.28
CA PHE A 397 -4.76 -27.92 14.25
C PHE A 397 -6.27 -27.72 14.15
N LEU A 398 -7.06 -28.79 14.25
CA LEU A 398 -8.52 -28.70 14.26
C LEU A 398 -9.02 -27.91 15.48
N LEU A 399 -8.47 -28.19 16.66
CA LEU A 399 -8.81 -27.48 17.89
C LEU A 399 -8.46 -25.99 17.79
N LEU A 400 -7.24 -25.67 17.31
CA LEU A 400 -6.82 -24.29 17.08
C LEU A 400 -7.72 -23.58 16.06
N PHE A 401 -8.10 -24.25 14.96
CA PHE A 401 -9.02 -23.69 13.97
C PHE A 401 -10.37 -23.35 14.58
N ILE A 402 -10.96 -24.26 15.37
CA ILE A 402 -12.24 -24.02 16.05
C ILE A 402 -12.12 -22.86 17.05
N LEU A 403 -11.03 -22.80 17.82
CA LEU A 403 -10.78 -21.71 18.76
C LEU A 403 -10.64 -20.35 18.05
N VAL A 404 -9.93 -20.29 16.92
CA VAL A 404 -9.79 -19.06 16.13
C VAL A 404 -11.11 -18.66 15.48
N GLN A 405 -11.89 -19.61 14.93
CA GLN A 405 -13.24 -19.36 14.42
C GLN A 405 -14.15 -18.77 15.49
N LEU A 406 -14.20 -19.40 16.65
CA LEU A 406 -15.01 -18.96 17.77
C LEU A 406 -14.56 -17.57 18.25
N GLY A 407 -13.25 -17.34 18.37
CA GLY A 407 -12.69 -16.05 18.71
C GLY A 407 -13.09 -14.95 17.72
N LEU A 408 -12.90 -15.16 16.42
CA LEU A 408 -13.25 -14.17 15.39
C LEU A 408 -14.77 -13.92 15.30
N PHE A 409 -15.58 -14.96 15.50
CA PHE A 409 -17.04 -14.86 15.53
C PHE A 409 -17.52 -14.04 16.74
N LEU A 410 -17.08 -14.40 17.94
CA LEU A 410 -17.47 -13.74 19.19
C LEU A 410 -17.07 -12.26 19.23
N THR A 411 -16.03 -11.90 18.50
CA THR A 411 -15.50 -10.53 18.48
C THR A 411 -16.04 -9.66 17.35
N LYS A 412 -16.94 -10.19 16.51
CA LYS A 412 -17.50 -9.49 15.34
C LYS A 412 -16.43 -8.96 14.37
N THR A 413 -15.22 -9.50 14.43
CA THR A 413 -14.08 -9.12 13.58
C THR A 413 -14.04 -9.91 12.26
N ASN A 414 -15.04 -10.76 12.02
CA ASN A 414 -15.22 -11.53 10.78
C ASN A 414 -15.73 -10.64 9.63
N ILE A 415 -15.01 -9.56 9.35
CA ILE A 415 -15.29 -8.63 8.26
C ILE A 415 -15.09 -9.36 6.93
N ASP A 416 -16.10 -9.29 6.08
CA ASP A 416 -16.03 -9.82 4.72
C ASP A 416 -15.37 -8.78 3.80
N PHE A 417 -14.04 -8.81 3.73
CA PHE A 417 -13.28 -7.90 2.88
C PHE A 417 -13.60 -8.11 1.39
N ALA A 418 -14.02 -9.31 0.99
CA ALA A 418 -14.46 -9.56 -0.38
C ALA A 418 -15.69 -8.71 -0.75
N LYS A 419 -16.65 -8.58 0.17
CA LYS A 419 -17.81 -7.70 -0.02
C LYS A 419 -17.39 -6.24 -0.23
N LEU A 420 -16.46 -5.75 0.59
CA LEU A 420 -15.97 -4.37 0.50
C LEU A 420 -15.24 -4.10 -0.81
N VAL A 421 -14.34 -4.99 -1.22
CA VAL A 421 -13.57 -4.88 -2.46
C VAL A 421 -14.47 -4.90 -3.70
N ARG A 422 -15.57 -5.66 -3.69
CA ARG A 422 -16.53 -5.68 -4.82
C ARG A 422 -17.21 -4.34 -5.08
N MET A 423 -17.30 -3.47 -4.06
CA MET A 423 -17.90 -2.13 -4.14
C MET A 423 -16.93 -1.09 -4.70
N ILE A 424 -15.63 -1.37 -4.75
CA ILE A 424 -14.63 -0.44 -5.30
C ILE A 424 -14.68 -0.51 -6.83
N PRO A 425 -14.69 0.63 -7.54
CA PRO A 425 -14.53 0.67 -8.99
C PRO A 425 -13.23 -0.03 -9.41
N GLU A 426 -13.26 -0.76 -10.51
CA GLU A 426 -12.13 -1.61 -10.88
C GLU A 426 -10.95 -0.81 -11.46
N GLU A 427 -11.21 0.38 -11.99
CA GLU A 427 -10.21 1.37 -12.39
C GLU A 427 -9.37 1.87 -11.20
N ASP A 428 -9.90 1.72 -9.99
CA ASP A 428 -9.29 2.12 -8.72
C ASP A 428 -8.80 0.91 -7.90
N LEU A 429 -8.88 -0.31 -8.44
CA LEU A 429 -8.51 -1.53 -7.73
C LEU A 429 -7.52 -2.39 -8.52
N LEU A 430 -6.39 -2.72 -7.89
CA LEU A 430 -5.43 -3.70 -8.37
C LEU A 430 -5.21 -4.78 -7.31
N ILE A 431 -5.48 -6.05 -7.64
CA ILE A 431 -5.23 -7.19 -6.75
C ILE A 431 -4.11 -8.04 -7.33
N LEU A 432 -3.01 -8.14 -6.59
CA LEU A 432 -1.87 -8.97 -6.94
C LEU A 432 -1.99 -10.34 -6.26
N GLN A 433 -1.77 -11.40 -7.04
CA GLN A 433 -1.89 -12.79 -6.58
C GLN A 433 -0.58 -13.54 -6.79
N ALA A 434 -0.12 -14.24 -5.77
CA ALA A 434 0.97 -15.22 -5.86
C ALA A 434 0.47 -16.52 -6.52
N LYS A 435 0.67 -16.65 -7.83
CA LYS A 435 0.28 -17.87 -8.57
C LYS A 435 1.02 -18.00 -9.89
N GLY A 436 1.87 -19.02 -9.97
CA GLY A 436 2.60 -19.38 -11.17
C GLY A 436 1.85 -20.32 -12.11
N GLU A 437 2.60 -20.80 -13.09
CA GLU A 437 2.12 -21.75 -14.08
C GLU A 437 1.92 -23.15 -13.48
N LYS A 438 0.99 -23.91 -14.07
CA LYS A 438 0.75 -25.30 -13.70
C LYS A 438 1.49 -26.20 -14.67
N ILE A 439 2.20 -27.20 -14.16
CA ILE A 439 2.58 -28.34 -15.00
C ILE A 439 1.52 -29.42 -14.87
N ALA A 440 1.07 -29.95 -16.01
CA ALA A 440 0.14 -31.06 -16.05
C ALA A 440 0.67 -32.29 -15.28
N THR A 441 1.97 -32.58 -15.38
CA THR A 441 2.62 -33.75 -14.76
C THR A 441 2.69 -33.66 -13.23
N LEU A 442 2.94 -32.47 -12.66
CA LEU A 442 3.05 -32.29 -11.20
C LEU A 442 1.71 -32.11 -10.49
N LYS A 443 0.60 -31.95 -11.22
CA LYS A 443 -0.75 -31.61 -10.70
C LYS A 443 -0.79 -30.39 -9.75
N LYS A 444 0.32 -29.64 -9.60
CA LYS A 444 0.52 -28.51 -8.69
C LYS A 444 1.22 -27.36 -9.45
N PRO A 445 0.98 -26.10 -9.08
CA PRO A 445 1.65 -24.96 -9.69
C PRO A 445 3.12 -24.87 -9.24
N PHE A 446 4.00 -24.40 -10.13
CA PHE A 446 5.41 -24.14 -9.82
C PHE A 446 5.58 -23.07 -8.74
N PHE A 447 4.78 -22.02 -8.82
CA PHE A 447 4.81 -20.93 -7.83
C PHE A 447 3.45 -20.81 -7.17
N THR A 448 3.44 -20.71 -5.84
CA THR A 448 2.21 -20.70 -5.07
C THR A 448 2.28 -19.77 -3.88
N ASP A 449 1.13 -19.24 -3.47
CA ASP A 449 0.93 -18.81 -2.10
C ASP A 449 0.63 -20.03 -1.22
N ILE A 450 1.40 -20.25 -0.15
CA ILE A 450 1.10 -21.31 0.85
C ILE A 450 0.21 -20.81 1.98
N ILE A 451 0.11 -19.50 2.17
CA ILE A 451 -0.58 -18.82 3.27
C ILE A 451 -2.03 -18.47 2.89
N VAL A 452 -2.30 -18.27 1.59
CA VAL A 452 -3.63 -17.97 1.09
C VAL A 452 -4.07 -19.02 0.07
N HIS A 453 -5.03 -19.87 0.45
CA HIS A 453 -5.60 -20.82 -0.49
C HIS A 453 -6.23 -20.10 -1.71
N PRO A 454 -6.06 -20.59 -2.96
CA PRO A 454 -6.55 -19.88 -4.16
C PRO A 454 -8.05 -19.60 -4.24
N GLU A 455 -8.86 -20.35 -3.49
CA GLU A 455 -10.32 -20.12 -3.38
C GLU A 455 -10.63 -18.96 -2.43
N ASN A 456 -9.77 -18.76 -1.43
CA ASN A 456 -9.89 -17.74 -0.41
C ASN A 456 -9.12 -16.47 -0.76
N ASP A 457 -8.38 -16.47 -1.86
CA ASP A 457 -7.62 -15.33 -2.36
C ASP A 457 -8.55 -14.14 -2.63
N MET A 458 -8.12 -12.92 -2.30
CA MET A 458 -8.91 -11.71 -2.51
C MET A 458 -9.36 -11.56 -3.97
N ARG A 459 -8.55 -12.01 -4.93
CA ARG A 459 -8.86 -11.97 -6.36
C ARG A 459 -10.04 -12.86 -6.74
N ALA A 460 -10.37 -13.89 -5.95
CA ALA A 460 -11.57 -14.69 -6.16
C ALA A 460 -12.84 -13.87 -5.88
N ALA A 461 -12.78 -12.80 -5.07
CA ALA A 461 -13.90 -11.91 -4.81
C ALA A 461 -14.39 -11.19 -6.07
N VAL A 462 -13.50 -10.94 -7.03
CA VAL A 462 -13.75 -10.22 -8.28
C VAL A 462 -13.64 -11.14 -9.51
N LYS A 463 -13.72 -12.47 -9.32
CA LYS A 463 -13.51 -13.46 -10.39
C LYS A 463 -14.48 -13.29 -11.56
N ASP A 464 -15.76 -13.05 -11.28
CA ASP A 464 -16.79 -12.99 -12.32
C ASP A 464 -16.66 -11.74 -13.19
N LYS A 465 -16.50 -10.58 -12.56
CA LYS A 465 -16.15 -9.31 -13.24
C LYS A 465 -14.93 -9.47 -14.16
N ARG A 466 -13.89 -10.16 -13.68
CA ARG A 466 -12.67 -10.42 -14.44
C ARG A 466 -12.88 -11.44 -15.56
N LYS A 467 -13.73 -12.45 -15.36
CA LYS A 467 -14.10 -13.41 -16.41
C LYS A 467 -14.81 -12.69 -17.56
N GLN A 468 -15.79 -11.84 -17.24
CA GLN A 468 -16.53 -11.03 -18.22
C GLN A 468 -15.59 -10.16 -19.06
N ARG A 469 -14.66 -9.44 -18.43
CA ARG A 469 -13.66 -8.60 -19.13
C ARG A 469 -12.75 -9.36 -20.05
N LYS A 470 -12.30 -10.54 -19.61
CA LYS A 470 -11.52 -11.44 -20.46
C LYS A 470 -12.35 -11.94 -21.64
N THR A 471 -13.64 -12.20 -21.45
CA THR A 471 -14.54 -12.56 -22.56
C THR A 471 -14.65 -11.40 -23.54
N ILE A 472 -14.90 -10.16 -23.07
CA ILE A 472 -14.95 -8.98 -23.95
C ILE A 472 -13.66 -8.86 -24.78
N LEU A 473 -12.49 -8.89 -24.14
CA LEU A 473 -11.21 -8.78 -24.86
C LEU A 473 -10.97 -9.96 -25.81
N LYS A 474 -11.38 -11.18 -25.45
CA LYS A 474 -11.29 -12.34 -26.33
C LYS A 474 -12.18 -12.21 -27.56
N ASN A 475 -13.41 -11.74 -27.39
CA ASN A 475 -14.33 -11.50 -28.50
C ASN A 475 -13.74 -10.45 -29.45
N LEU A 476 -13.21 -9.35 -28.92
CA LEU A 476 -12.53 -8.32 -29.70
C LEU A 476 -11.32 -8.89 -30.47
N CYS A 477 -10.49 -9.72 -29.81
CA CYS A 477 -9.38 -10.42 -30.47
C CYS A 477 -9.87 -11.35 -31.60
N GLU A 478 -10.91 -12.15 -31.34
CA GLU A 478 -11.47 -13.10 -32.31
C GLU A 478 -12.06 -12.37 -33.52
N HIS A 479 -12.82 -11.30 -33.31
CA HIS A 479 -13.35 -10.47 -34.38
C HIS A 479 -12.23 -9.82 -35.21
N CYS A 480 -11.16 -9.33 -34.57
CA CYS A 480 -10.00 -8.80 -35.29
C CYS A 480 -9.28 -9.88 -36.12
N LEU A 481 -9.03 -11.06 -35.54
CA LEU A 481 -8.32 -12.14 -36.21
C LEU A 481 -9.12 -12.67 -37.40
N ASN A 482 -10.44 -12.86 -37.22
CA ASN A 482 -11.31 -13.31 -38.30
C ASN A 482 -11.47 -12.23 -39.37
N ALA A 483 -11.65 -10.96 -39.00
CA ALA A 483 -11.66 -9.87 -39.97
C ALA A 483 -10.33 -9.80 -40.76
N ALA A 484 -9.18 -9.94 -40.11
CA ALA A 484 -7.90 -10.01 -40.81
C ALA A 484 -7.83 -11.21 -41.78
N GLY A 485 -8.23 -12.41 -41.34
CA GLY A 485 -8.23 -13.60 -42.18
C GLY A 485 -9.15 -13.49 -43.41
N GLN A 486 -10.26 -12.75 -43.29
CA GLN A 486 -11.22 -12.54 -44.37
C GLN A 486 -10.90 -11.33 -45.26
N ALA A 487 -9.98 -10.45 -44.84
CA ALA A 487 -9.57 -9.27 -45.60
C ALA A 487 -8.57 -9.58 -46.75
N VAL A 488 -8.74 -10.71 -47.45
CA VAL A 488 -7.87 -11.13 -48.57
C VAL A 488 -7.81 -10.11 -49.72
N PHE A 489 -8.78 -9.22 -49.79
CA PHE A 489 -8.89 -8.13 -50.75
C PHE A 489 -8.03 -6.89 -50.40
N SER A 490 -7.49 -6.78 -49.18
CA SER A 490 -6.70 -5.60 -48.76
C SER A 490 -5.66 -5.94 -47.69
N ALA A 491 -4.38 -5.89 -48.07
CA ALA A 491 -3.25 -6.07 -47.16
C ALA A 491 -3.20 -4.97 -46.07
N GLU A 492 -3.66 -3.76 -46.38
CA GLU A 492 -3.77 -2.67 -45.41
C GLU A 492 -4.79 -3.00 -44.32
N MET A 493 -5.98 -3.46 -44.71
CA MET A 493 -7.00 -3.88 -43.73
C MET A 493 -6.49 -5.02 -42.87
N GLN A 494 -5.87 -6.05 -43.47
CA GLN A 494 -5.24 -7.14 -42.72
C GLN A 494 -4.29 -6.60 -41.65
N LYS A 495 -3.41 -5.67 -42.02
CA LYS A 495 -2.45 -5.05 -41.09
C LYS A 495 -3.15 -4.32 -39.94
N ILE A 496 -4.16 -3.50 -40.23
CA ILE A 496 -4.93 -2.76 -39.21
C ILE A 496 -5.55 -3.73 -38.19
N PHE A 497 -6.25 -4.76 -38.65
CA PHE A 497 -6.90 -5.72 -37.75
C PHE A 497 -5.90 -6.58 -36.97
N LEU A 498 -4.75 -6.94 -37.55
CA LEU A 498 -3.68 -7.63 -36.82
C LEU A 498 -3.07 -6.74 -35.73
N GLN A 499 -2.92 -5.43 -35.98
CA GLN A 499 -2.46 -4.49 -34.96
C GLN A 499 -3.50 -4.30 -33.83
N LEU A 500 -4.79 -4.20 -34.17
CA LEU A 500 -5.88 -4.17 -33.17
C LEU A 500 -5.92 -5.44 -32.33
N PHE A 501 -5.82 -6.60 -32.97
CA PHE A 501 -5.70 -7.90 -32.30
C PHE A 501 -4.56 -7.89 -31.27
N ASN A 502 -3.36 -7.46 -31.68
CA ASN A 502 -2.21 -7.39 -30.79
C ASN A 502 -2.45 -6.47 -29.60
N CYS A 503 -3.11 -5.32 -29.78
CA CYS A 503 -3.46 -4.40 -28.70
C CYS A 503 -4.45 -5.01 -27.70
N PHE A 504 -5.51 -5.66 -28.18
CA PHE A 504 -6.49 -6.32 -27.32
C PHE A 504 -5.90 -7.53 -26.60
N ASP A 505 -5.02 -8.30 -27.24
CA ASP A 505 -4.30 -9.39 -26.58
C ASP A 505 -3.36 -8.85 -25.50
N GLN A 506 -2.65 -7.75 -25.74
CA GLN A 506 -1.84 -7.11 -24.70
C GLN A 506 -2.69 -6.60 -23.52
N CYS A 507 -3.89 -6.08 -23.77
CA CYS A 507 -4.83 -5.74 -22.70
C CYS A 507 -5.26 -6.99 -21.91
N LEU A 508 -5.49 -8.12 -22.59
CA LEU A 508 -5.80 -9.40 -21.95
C LEU A 508 -4.61 -9.89 -21.10
N GLN A 509 -3.39 -9.71 -21.60
CA GLN A 509 -2.15 -9.99 -20.89
C GLN A 509 -1.99 -9.11 -19.63
N LEU A 510 -2.39 -7.83 -19.66
CA LEU A 510 -2.38 -6.98 -18.46
C LEU A 510 -3.26 -7.53 -17.33
N ILE A 511 -4.45 -8.07 -17.64
CA ILE A 511 -5.30 -8.73 -16.63
C ILE A 511 -4.62 -9.99 -16.08
N ASN A 512 -3.88 -10.71 -16.92
CA ASN A 512 -3.10 -11.88 -16.52
C ASN A 512 -1.89 -11.51 -15.65
N ASN A 513 -1.29 -10.33 -15.88
CA ASN A 513 -0.10 -9.82 -15.20
C ASN A 513 -0.31 -9.48 -13.72
N GLU A 514 -1.56 -9.41 -13.24
CA GLU A 514 -1.86 -9.43 -11.80
C GLU A 514 -1.36 -10.69 -11.07
N LYS A 515 -1.03 -11.77 -11.80
CA LYS A 515 -0.36 -12.95 -11.25
C LYS A 515 1.14 -12.72 -11.21
N LEU A 516 1.71 -12.90 -10.03
CA LEU A 516 3.13 -12.75 -9.76
C LEU A 516 3.85 -14.10 -9.87
N MET A 517 5.09 -14.06 -10.34
CA MET A 517 6.01 -15.20 -10.48
C MET A 517 7.45 -14.75 -10.17
N GLU A 518 8.38 -15.69 -9.93
CA GLU A 518 9.80 -15.38 -10.04
C GLU A 518 10.26 -15.49 -11.50
N ASN A 519 11.37 -14.82 -11.83
CA ASN A 519 11.95 -14.88 -13.18
C ASN A 519 12.79 -16.15 -13.42
N THR A 520 13.10 -16.89 -12.35
CA THR A 520 13.96 -18.07 -12.37
C THR A 520 13.20 -19.32 -12.78
N ILE A 521 13.84 -20.17 -13.59
CA ILE A 521 13.32 -21.51 -13.91
C ILE A 521 13.68 -22.42 -12.73
N THR A 522 12.67 -23.02 -12.11
CA THR A 522 12.85 -23.92 -10.97
C THR A 522 12.05 -25.20 -11.20
N ASN A 523 12.65 -26.35 -10.89
CA ASN A 523 11.99 -27.65 -10.97
C ASN A 523 11.19 -28.01 -9.71
N ARG A 524 11.14 -27.11 -8.72
CA ARG A 524 10.46 -27.34 -7.44
C ARG A 524 9.39 -26.27 -7.17
N PRO A 525 8.36 -26.60 -6.39
CA PRO A 525 7.42 -25.60 -5.91
C PRO A 525 8.12 -24.50 -5.09
N VAL A 526 7.81 -23.25 -5.36
CA VAL A 526 8.30 -22.08 -4.60
C VAL A 526 7.12 -21.35 -3.97
N ASP A 527 7.25 -21.04 -2.68
CA ASP A 527 6.34 -20.13 -2.00
C ASP A 527 6.67 -18.68 -2.36
N LEU A 528 5.72 -18.02 -3.02
CA LEU A 528 5.83 -16.60 -3.36
C LEU A 528 5.39 -15.69 -2.23
N HIS A 529 4.67 -16.19 -1.22
CA HIS A 529 4.19 -15.36 -0.12
C HIS A 529 5.36 -14.74 0.65
N SER A 530 6.41 -15.53 0.88
CA SER A 530 7.66 -15.11 1.53
C SER A 530 8.57 -14.21 0.66
N LYS A 531 8.27 -14.01 -0.62
CA LYS A 531 9.12 -13.22 -1.53
C LYS A 531 8.76 -11.73 -1.50
N LYS A 532 9.75 -10.87 -1.66
CA LYS A 532 9.56 -9.42 -1.71
C LYS A 532 8.93 -9.03 -3.05
N LEU A 533 7.95 -8.12 -3.05
CA LEU A 533 7.18 -7.82 -4.26
C LEU A 533 8.07 -7.36 -5.44
N TYR A 534 9.11 -6.56 -5.16
CA TYR A 534 10.02 -6.04 -6.18
C TYR A 534 10.98 -7.09 -6.77
N THR A 535 11.09 -8.29 -6.19
CA THR A 535 11.86 -9.39 -6.78
C THR A 535 11.00 -10.25 -7.71
N LEU A 536 9.70 -9.99 -7.79
CA LEU A 536 8.75 -10.73 -8.60
C LEU A 536 8.56 -10.06 -9.96
N THR A 537 8.15 -10.86 -10.94
CA THR A 537 7.71 -10.42 -12.25
C THR A 537 6.25 -10.78 -12.47
N THR A 538 5.60 -10.16 -13.44
CA THR A 538 4.27 -10.59 -13.86
C THR A 538 4.35 -11.90 -14.66
N ARG A 539 3.20 -12.56 -14.84
CA ARG A 539 3.09 -13.79 -15.64
C ARG A 539 3.70 -13.70 -17.04
N ASN A 540 3.52 -12.59 -17.73
CA ASN A 540 4.06 -12.38 -19.07
C ASN A 540 5.41 -11.66 -19.06
N LYS A 541 6.16 -11.74 -17.95
CA LYS A 541 7.50 -11.15 -17.79
C LYS A 541 7.58 -9.62 -17.91
N LEU A 542 6.45 -8.91 -17.76
CA LEU A 542 6.47 -7.46 -17.63
C LEU A 542 7.04 -7.11 -16.25
N PRO A 543 8.02 -6.19 -16.15
CA PRO A 543 8.52 -5.72 -14.87
C PRO A 543 7.38 -5.22 -13.98
N ILE A 544 7.34 -5.70 -12.73
CA ILE A 544 6.26 -5.36 -11.79
C ILE A 544 6.18 -3.85 -11.53
N SER A 545 7.31 -3.14 -11.57
CA SER A 545 7.38 -1.69 -11.45
C SER A 545 6.67 -0.97 -12.59
N GLN A 546 6.89 -1.42 -13.83
CA GLN A 546 6.21 -0.91 -15.03
C GLN A 546 4.70 -1.16 -14.93
N PHE A 547 4.29 -2.36 -14.54
CA PHE A 547 2.89 -2.73 -14.36
C PHE A 547 2.15 -1.88 -13.31
N ILE A 548 2.77 -1.66 -12.15
CA ILE A 548 2.20 -0.86 -11.05
C ILE A 548 2.18 0.63 -11.42
N ARG A 549 3.27 1.17 -11.97
CA ARG A 549 3.31 2.57 -12.41
C ARG A 549 2.29 2.86 -13.51
N GLY A 550 2.03 1.89 -14.39
CA GLY A 550 0.98 1.95 -15.39
C GLY A 550 -0.41 2.15 -14.77
N PHE A 551 -0.67 1.54 -13.61
CA PHE A 551 -1.92 1.70 -12.86
C PHE A 551 -2.05 3.09 -12.19
N PHE A 552 -0.94 3.78 -11.91
CA PHE A 552 -0.95 5.12 -11.28
C PHE A 552 -1.25 6.25 -12.24
N LYS A 553 -0.84 6.10 -13.51
CA LYS A 553 -1.11 7.11 -14.52
C LYS A 553 -2.61 7.29 -14.59
N GLN A 554 -3.07 8.51 -14.30
CA GLN A 554 -4.44 8.89 -14.64
C GLN A 554 -4.58 8.64 -16.12
N SER A 555 -5.64 7.92 -16.51
CA SER A 555 -6.05 7.82 -17.90
C SER A 555 -6.12 9.27 -18.41
N PRO A 556 -5.20 9.74 -19.27
CA PRO A 556 -5.60 10.83 -20.11
C PRO A 556 -6.83 10.27 -20.83
N LYS A 557 -7.90 11.04 -20.98
CA LYS A 557 -9.03 10.63 -21.85
C LYS A 557 -8.61 10.58 -23.34
N MET A 558 -7.35 10.23 -23.61
CA MET A 558 -6.68 10.18 -24.88
C MET A 558 -7.42 9.23 -25.81
N HIS A 559 -7.76 8.04 -25.32
CA HIS A 559 -8.49 7.06 -26.11
C HIS A 559 -10.01 7.23 -26.03
N ALA A 560 -10.54 7.97 -25.05
CA ALA A 560 -11.99 8.15 -24.89
C ALA A 560 -12.58 8.87 -26.13
N HIS A 561 -11.96 9.96 -26.57
CA HIS A 561 -12.40 10.70 -27.76
C HIS A 561 -12.29 9.89 -29.05
N LEU A 562 -11.26 9.04 -29.18
CA LEU A 562 -11.09 8.16 -30.33
C LEU A 562 -12.19 7.10 -30.39
N LEU A 563 -12.50 6.48 -29.26
CA LEU A 563 -13.55 5.46 -29.16
C LEU A 563 -14.95 6.07 -29.25
N ASP A 564 -15.14 7.32 -28.82
CA ASP A 564 -16.40 8.04 -29.00
C ASP A 564 -16.74 8.24 -30.49
N SER A 565 -15.71 8.37 -31.34
CA SER A 565 -15.85 8.52 -32.79
C SER A 565 -16.28 7.23 -33.51
N ILE A 566 -16.20 6.08 -32.85
CA ILE A 566 -16.66 4.80 -33.40
C ILE A 566 -18.19 4.74 -33.32
N LYS A 567 -18.82 4.50 -34.47
CA LYS A 567 -20.25 4.25 -34.58
C LYS A 567 -20.48 2.77 -34.94
N PRO A 568 -21.50 2.12 -34.37
CA PRO A 568 -21.92 0.80 -34.83
C PRO A 568 -22.57 0.92 -36.21
N TYR A 569 -22.29 -0.03 -37.10
CA TYR A 569 -22.87 -0.11 -38.44
C TYR A 569 -23.40 -1.52 -38.69
N SER A 570 -24.48 -1.64 -39.48
CA SER A 570 -25.01 -2.95 -39.89
C SER A 570 -24.08 -3.61 -40.91
N SER A 571 -24.06 -4.94 -40.93
CA SER A 571 -23.24 -5.68 -41.89
C SER A 571 -23.61 -5.37 -43.34
N HIS A 572 -24.89 -5.12 -43.64
CA HIS A 572 -25.36 -4.74 -44.97
C HIS A 572 -24.67 -3.46 -45.48
N LEU A 573 -24.65 -2.40 -44.68
CA LEU A 573 -24.01 -1.13 -45.07
C LEU A 573 -22.51 -1.31 -45.30
N ILE A 574 -21.86 -2.17 -44.51
CA ILE A 574 -20.44 -2.49 -44.67
C ILE A 574 -20.21 -3.28 -45.97
N VAL A 575 -21.07 -4.26 -46.30
CA VAL A 575 -20.97 -5.03 -47.55
C VAL A 575 -21.12 -4.11 -48.76
N ASP A 576 -22.08 -3.19 -48.75
CA ASP A 576 -22.30 -2.28 -49.87
C ASP A 576 -21.09 -1.36 -50.10
N ALA A 577 -20.53 -0.82 -49.02
CA ALA A 577 -19.31 -0.03 -49.07
C ALA A 577 -18.12 -0.83 -49.61
N LEU A 578 -17.97 -2.08 -49.17
CA LEU A 578 -16.91 -2.98 -49.66
C LEU A 578 -17.05 -3.31 -51.15
N LYS A 579 -18.28 -3.55 -51.64
CA LYS A 579 -18.55 -3.78 -53.06
C LYS A 579 -18.23 -2.55 -53.91
N GLN A 580 -18.45 -1.35 -53.39
CA GLN A 580 -18.10 -0.10 -54.08
C GLN A 580 -16.58 0.08 -54.21
N ILE A 581 -15.80 -0.29 -53.18
CA ILE A 581 -14.34 -0.12 -53.18
C ILE A 581 -13.62 -1.22 -53.96
N TYR A 582 -14.01 -2.48 -53.76
CA TYR A 582 -13.27 -3.66 -54.24
C TYR A 582 -13.97 -4.42 -55.37
N GLY A 583 -15.15 -3.97 -55.80
CA GLY A 583 -15.94 -4.61 -56.86
C GLY A 583 -16.74 -5.84 -56.38
N ASN A 584 -17.68 -6.28 -57.21
CA ASN A 584 -18.59 -7.38 -56.90
C ASN A 584 -18.16 -8.69 -57.58
N HIS A 585 -16.98 -9.21 -57.20
CA HIS A 585 -16.48 -10.47 -57.75
C HIS A 585 -17.07 -11.70 -57.02
N PRO A 586 -17.63 -12.69 -57.73
CA PRO A 586 -18.23 -13.90 -57.12
C PRO A 586 -17.26 -14.66 -56.21
N SER A 587 -15.97 -14.67 -56.55
CA SER A 587 -14.91 -15.35 -55.79
C SER A 587 -14.60 -14.69 -54.44
N MET A 588 -14.95 -13.42 -54.24
CA MET A 588 -14.69 -12.69 -52.98
C MET A 588 -15.95 -12.44 -52.16
N HIS A 589 -17.15 -12.73 -52.71
CA HIS A 589 -18.43 -12.44 -52.06
C HIS A 589 -18.54 -13.03 -50.65
N SER A 590 -18.08 -14.28 -50.45
CA SER A 590 -18.09 -14.93 -49.15
C SER A 590 -17.17 -14.24 -48.14
N ASN A 591 -15.95 -13.87 -48.55
CA ASN A 591 -14.99 -13.16 -47.71
C ASN A 591 -15.49 -11.76 -47.33
N LEU A 592 -16.09 -11.00 -48.26
CA LEU A 592 -16.65 -9.68 -47.98
C LEU A 592 -17.78 -9.75 -46.95
N LEU A 593 -18.68 -10.74 -47.08
CA LEU A 593 -19.79 -10.96 -46.14
C LEU A 593 -19.28 -11.37 -44.74
N GLN A 594 -18.31 -12.27 -44.67
CA GLN A 594 -17.74 -12.71 -43.40
C GLN A 594 -16.96 -11.58 -42.73
N PHE A 595 -16.16 -10.83 -43.49
CA PHE A 595 -15.46 -9.65 -43.02
C PHE A 595 -16.44 -8.61 -42.46
N SER A 596 -17.52 -8.29 -43.19
CA SER A 596 -18.50 -7.29 -42.75
C SER A 596 -19.21 -7.70 -41.46
N ASN A 597 -19.51 -8.99 -41.29
CA ASN A 597 -20.12 -9.50 -40.07
C ASN A 597 -19.17 -9.33 -38.88
N HIS A 598 -17.90 -9.67 -39.04
CA HIS A 598 -16.91 -9.50 -37.97
C HIS A 598 -16.62 -8.03 -37.67
N LEU A 599 -16.59 -7.16 -38.68
CA LEU A 599 -16.43 -5.72 -38.47
C LEU A 599 -17.64 -5.11 -37.75
N ALA A 600 -18.88 -5.45 -38.13
CA ALA A 600 -20.09 -4.98 -37.45
C ALA A 600 -20.08 -5.36 -35.97
N LEU A 601 -19.77 -6.62 -35.67
CA LEU A 601 -19.66 -7.11 -34.29
C LEU A 601 -18.55 -6.40 -33.52
N LEU A 602 -17.37 -6.21 -34.13
CA LEU A 602 -16.26 -5.49 -33.52
C LEU A 602 -16.65 -4.05 -33.14
N LEU A 603 -17.23 -3.28 -34.07
CA LEU A 603 -17.59 -1.88 -33.83
C LEU A 603 -18.67 -1.76 -32.75
N ASN A 604 -19.64 -2.67 -32.75
CA ASN A 604 -20.66 -2.74 -31.71
C ASN A 604 -20.04 -3.04 -30.34
N ASP A 605 -19.22 -4.09 -30.22
CA ASP A 605 -18.57 -4.47 -28.97
C ASP A 605 -17.63 -3.36 -28.45
N MET A 606 -16.90 -2.69 -29.35
CA MET A 606 -16.07 -1.54 -29.02
C MET A 606 -16.90 -0.39 -28.45
N LYS A 607 -18.06 -0.09 -29.05
CA LYS A 607 -18.94 0.98 -28.58
C LYS A 607 -19.58 0.65 -27.24
N THR A 608 -20.13 -0.55 -27.09
CA THR A 608 -20.75 -1.01 -25.84
C THR A 608 -19.77 -1.00 -24.67
N ASN A 609 -18.48 -1.27 -24.92
CA ASN A 609 -17.46 -1.39 -23.88
C ASN A 609 -16.44 -0.23 -23.88
N GLN A 610 -16.78 0.93 -24.44
CA GLN A 610 -15.84 2.02 -24.71
C GLN A 610 -15.02 2.47 -23.48
N PHE A 611 -15.67 2.62 -22.31
CA PHE A 611 -14.99 3.09 -21.10
C PHE A 611 -13.95 2.08 -20.60
N PHE A 612 -14.28 0.79 -20.65
CA PHE A 612 -13.38 -0.28 -20.26
C PHE A 612 -12.19 -0.39 -21.22
N ILE A 613 -12.45 -0.31 -22.54
CA ILE A 613 -11.40 -0.39 -23.56
C ILE A 613 -10.47 0.82 -23.45
N SER A 614 -11.01 2.03 -23.31
CA SER A 614 -10.21 3.25 -23.11
C SER A 614 -9.30 3.09 -21.89
N TYR A 615 -9.85 2.67 -20.75
CA TYR A 615 -9.08 2.48 -19.53
C TYR A 615 -7.93 1.47 -19.70
N MET A 616 -8.20 0.34 -20.36
CA MET A 616 -7.17 -0.68 -20.60
C MET A 616 -6.09 -0.20 -21.57
N ALA A 617 -6.47 0.53 -22.63
CA ALA A 617 -5.54 1.12 -23.59
C ALA A 617 -4.66 2.20 -22.94
N ASP A 618 -5.23 3.07 -22.11
CA ASP A 618 -4.48 4.07 -21.36
C ASP A 618 -3.47 3.41 -20.42
N ARG A 619 -3.88 2.33 -19.75
CA ARG A 619 -3.00 1.54 -18.89
C ARG A 619 -1.87 0.87 -19.69
N LEU A 620 -2.14 0.42 -20.91
CA LEU A 620 -1.16 -0.21 -21.80
C LEU A 620 -0.10 0.79 -22.29
N SER A 621 -0.55 1.94 -22.80
CA SER A 621 0.31 3.07 -23.20
C SER A 621 1.17 3.56 -22.03
N ALA A 622 0.58 3.59 -20.83
CA ALA A 622 1.26 3.92 -19.59
C ALA A 622 2.41 2.96 -19.25
N THR A 623 2.31 1.70 -19.69
CA THR A 623 3.34 0.66 -19.61
C THR A 623 4.32 0.65 -20.78
N GLN A 624 4.41 1.67 -21.65
CA GLN A 624 5.33 1.69 -22.81
C GLN A 624 5.17 0.50 -23.77
N LEU A 625 4.00 -0.14 -23.74
CA LEU A 625 3.63 -1.15 -24.74
C LEU A 625 2.86 -0.44 -25.87
N ALA A 626 2.77 -1.09 -27.03
CA ALA A 626 2.04 -0.54 -28.18
C ALA A 626 0.59 -0.22 -27.78
N ASP A 627 0.12 0.98 -28.11
CA ASP A 627 -1.19 1.46 -27.70
C ASP A 627 -2.22 1.40 -28.83
N LEU A 628 -3.45 1.77 -28.49
CA LEU A 628 -4.62 1.65 -29.35
C LEU A 628 -4.72 2.82 -30.36
N ASN A 629 -3.92 3.88 -30.21
CA ASN A 629 -4.07 5.12 -31.00
C ASN A 629 -3.80 4.88 -32.48
N GLU A 630 -2.63 4.34 -32.81
CA GLU A 630 -2.21 4.15 -34.20
C GLU A 630 -3.20 3.25 -34.98
N PRO A 631 -3.56 2.04 -34.51
CA PRO A 631 -4.45 1.17 -35.26
C PRO A 631 -5.90 1.69 -35.33
N ILE A 632 -6.41 2.38 -34.31
CA ILE A 632 -7.75 3.01 -34.39
C ILE A 632 -7.74 4.19 -35.36
N ASN A 633 -6.72 5.03 -35.33
CA ASN A 633 -6.65 6.14 -36.29
C ASN A 633 -6.52 5.63 -37.72
N ALA A 634 -5.75 4.56 -37.95
CA ALA A 634 -5.68 3.91 -39.26
C ALA A 634 -7.05 3.35 -39.68
N LEU A 635 -7.76 2.68 -38.77
CA LEU A 635 -9.12 2.19 -39.02
C LEU A 635 -10.08 3.34 -39.37
N LEU A 636 -10.15 4.38 -38.54
CA LEU A 636 -11.04 5.54 -38.75
C LEU A 636 -10.74 6.32 -40.03
N ARG A 637 -9.48 6.34 -40.47
CA ARG A 637 -9.06 7.00 -41.71
C ARG A 637 -9.16 6.12 -42.94
N SER A 638 -9.43 4.82 -42.78
CA SER A 638 -9.56 3.90 -43.90
C SER A 638 -10.67 4.33 -44.85
N GLU A 639 -10.46 4.12 -46.14
CA GLU A 639 -11.43 4.46 -47.20
C GLU A 639 -12.80 3.84 -46.93
N LEU A 640 -12.82 2.59 -46.42
CA LEU A 640 -14.03 1.88 -46.03
C LEU A 640 -14.86 2.65 -45.01
N LEU A 641 -14.26 3.07 -43.89
CA LEU A 641 -15.00 3.74 -42.83
C LEU A 641 -15.39 5.18 -43.19
N GLN A 642 -14.57 5.87 -43.98
CA GLN A 642 -14.95 7.17 -44.52
C GLN A 642 -16.17 7.06 -45.45
N LEU A 643 -16.22 6.01 -46.28
CA LEU A 643 -17.31 5.77 -47.22
C LEU A 643 -18.60 5.35 -46.50
N ILE A 644 -18.52 4.47 -45.50
CA ILE A 644 -19.67 4.12 -44.62
C ILE A 644 -20.19 5.36 -43.87
N PHE A 645 -19.30 6.24 -43.40
CA PHE A 645 -19.71 7.45 -42.70
C PHE A 645 -20.46 8.42 -43.63
N LYS A 646 -19.99 8.59 -44.87
CA LYS A 646 -20.68 9.42 -45.87
C LYS A 646 -22.05 8.85 -46.23
N SER A 647 -22.12 7.56 -46.57
CA SER A 647 -23.38 6.92 -46.97
C SER A 647 -24.44 6.91 -45.87
N SER A 648 -24.03 6.70 -44.60
CA SER A 648 -24.95 6.80 -43.45
C SER A 648 -25.41 8.23 -43.15
N SER A 649 -24.60 9.25 -43.45
CA SER A 649 -24.99 10.66 -43.31
C SER A 649 -25.98 11.12 -44.39
N GLU A 650 -25.84 10.58 -45.61
CA GLU A 650 -26.76 10.85 -46.73
C GLU A 650 -28.10 10.14 -46.53
N GLN A 651 -28.11 8.90 -46.04
CA GLN A 651 -29.36 8.20 -45.65
C GLN A 651 -30.11 8.91 -44.53
N ASN A 652 -29.43 9.38 -43.48
CA ASN A 652 -30.09 10.15 -42.41
C ASN A 652 -30.66 11.47 -42.91
N ASN A 653 -29.98 12.17 -43.83
CA ASN A 653 -30.53 13.39 -44.43
C ASN A 653 -31.72 13.09 -45.36
N GLN A 654 -31.69 11.98 -46.11
CA GLN A 654 -32.82 11.53 -46.93
C GLN A 654 -34.02 11.08 -46.09
N ASP A 655 -33.82 10.42 -44.95
CA ASP A 655 -34.90 10.02 -44.05
C ASP A 655 -35.53 11.23 -43.33
N ILE A 656 -34.74 12.29 -43.05
CA ILE A 656 -35.27 13.56 -42.51
C ILE A 656 -36.06 14.31 -43.58
N ILE A 657 -35.59 14.33 -44.83
CA ILE A 657 -36.30 14.94 -45.96
C ILE A 657 -37.58 14.17 -46.29
N ASN A 658 -37.54 12.83 -46.29
CA ASN A 658 -38.69 11.98 -46.55
C ASN A 658 -39.75 12.06 -45.45
N ASN A 659 -39.35 12.24 -44.19
CA ASN A 659 -40.30 12.49 -43.09
C ASN A 659 -40.89 13.90 -43.11
N HIS A 660 -40.25 14.88 -43.75
CA HIS A 660 -40.84 16.20 -44.00
C HIS A 660 -41.73 16.24 -45.25
N SER A 661 -41.60 15.30 -46.20
CA SER A 661 -42.47 15.22 -47.38
C SER A 661 -43.77 14.43 -47.16
N VAL A 662 -44.06 13.95 -45.94
CA VAL A 662 -45.32 13.24 -45.60
C VAL A 662 -46.27 14.13 -44.76
N SER A 663 -46.00 15.44 -44.66
CA SER A 663 -46.94 16.41 -44.11
C SER A 663 -47.12 17.61 -45.04
N ILE A 664 -47.81 17.40 -46.16
CA ILE A 664 -48.67 18.40 -46.82
C ILE A 664 -49.92 17.69 -47.30
#